data_AF-A0A7W4HQW4-F1
#
_entry.id   AF-A0A7W4HQW4-F1
#
_cell.length_a   1.000
_cell.length_b   1.000
_cell.length_c   1.000
_cell.angle_alpha   90.00
_cell.angle_beta   90.00
_cell.angle_gamma   90.00
#
_symmetry.space_group_name_H-M   'P 1'
#
loop_
_entity.id
_entity.type
_entity.pdbx_description
1 polymer ?
#
loop_
_entity_poly.entity_id
_entity_poly.type
_entity_poly.pdbx_seq_one_letter_code
_entity_poly.pdbx_strand_id
1 'polypeptide(L)'
;MRNKKSFKVLITATIVSGVMLVAIIIAGYMIIRQNQQNNVAETARNKLRGVMLSAQQTTKRSVVSKLGFTVHYDNALFSASAHEATAKSNSDTYNANTYKDDELKVSRGYNLVEVGFKKSDPGLSGKSKLANSVIRPYLSVHTSRKRDYFDRSTMPEQYKDTSKYSDLDLMASVKVKQFQENDPNDECKVSDITISGKKFKLVDSTRKSRFSQTEQIIGHRYSYMTVQNGRPYWLEMTVYSAVPENDKAEIESLIASVSFQKPDENLLTRADDADSTPAIKLAAQSSSSSSSKGVDDKDITNIPYEIDDSSLINVVARNQIATVRVGAYRCADVRYTAENGAQLNLTGLCVRGIGSGSIVSSDGYIATNGHVTDIRTAGLFDNGIQDSMVDGYLSFLVRAGYLTQSEANQLLARAESGDGEAASTLLSFINRVPNSNITISNDQSSYIIQTSNDPIRWDANGWVATKTNLMAKKIDSEVETNDRAFNRNSKKTDVAILKADGEFPAVELGDINNLHEGSQITALGFPWIVDKGLDTTNATTVPTATQGQVDGIESDAGGHTLFSMSAKIASGNSGGPAFDDSGRQVGINTYGSGGDNCEDSGSKNNCFGSGLARDIKDLKAMARKNNIRLSSDGELTKLWKDGLEEFSHGQYSRAATYFEKLNSKYPNNYLVSRMLQISQNTADNYVEERSPEPAPSEEYKGDPNDVEAYRAYIKKEAANALGKKPNKPVIIAVIVIGSITGIAFTAGICLIIYFAVRRKPALAPSQSPPQPPFPPQNWPPRY
;
A
#
# COMPACT_ATOMS: atom_id res chain seq x y z
N MET A 1 -3.46 -18.43 75.61
CA MET A 1 -3.97 -17.96 74.29
C MET A 1 -2.90 -17.87 73.17
N ARG A 2 -1.61 -18.24 73.36
CA ARG A 2 -0.54 -18.00 72.37
C ARG A 2 -0.66 -18.75 71.02
N ASN A 3 -1.41 -19.85 70.92
CA ASN A 3 -1.40 -20.74 69.75
C ASN A 3 -2.45 -20.46 68.64
N LYS A 4 -3.43 -19.54 68.84
CA LYS A 4 -4.43 -19.24 67.79
C LYS A 4 -3.89 -18.33 66.67
N LYS A 5 -2.88 -17.49 66.94
CA LYS A 5 -2.30 -16.57 65.93
C LYS A 5 -1.44 -17.32 64.90
N SER A 6 -0.55 -18.20 65.37
CA SER A 6 0.31 -19.04 64.51
C SER A 6 -0.51 -19.93 63.56
N PHE A 7 -1.58 -20.58 64.07
CA PHE A 7 -2.44 -21.44 63.25
C PHE A 7 -3.18 -20.68 62.13
N LYS A 8 -3.63 -19.44 62.38
CA LYS A 8 -4.20 -18.60 61.32
C LYS A 8 -3.16 -18.22 60.26
N VAL A 9 -1.95 -17.82 60.67
CA VAL A 9 -0.85 -17.47 59.74
C VAL A 9 -0.50 -18.66 58.85
N LEU A 10 -0.46 -19.88 59.41
CA LEU A 10 -0.19 -21.10 58.64
C LEU A 10 -1.28 -21.34 57.58
N ILE A 11 -2.56 -21.26 57.94
CA ILE A 11 -3.68 -21.40 56.99
C ILE A 11 -3.61 -20.35 55.88
N THR A 12 -3.36 -19.08 56.21
CA THR A 12 -3.25 -18.02 55.20
C THR A 12 -2.07 -18.28 54.25
N ALA A 13 -0.92 -18.72 54.77
CA ALA A 13 0.23 -19.08 53.94
C ALA A 13 -0.05 -20.27 53.02
N THR A 14 -0.75 -21.30 53.50
CA THR A 14 -1.17 -22.46 52.69
C THR A 14 -2.13 -22.05 51.56
N ILE A 15 -3.09 -21.16 51.82
CA ILE A 15 -4.03 -20.65 50.81
C ILE A 15 -3.29 -19.79 49.76
N VAL A 16 -2.44 -18.85 50.20
CA VAL A 16 -1.65 -18.00 49.29
C VAL A 16 -0.72 -18.84 48.41
N SER A 17 -0.08 -19.87 48.96
CA SER A 17 0.76 -20.79 48.20
C SER A 17 -0.04 -21.60 47.17
N GLY A 18 -1.25 -22.06 47.51
CA GLY A 18 -2.15 -22.73 46.56
C GLY A 18 -2.61 -21.82 45.42
N VAL A 19 -2.95 -20.57 45.72
CA VAL A 19 -3.32 -19.56 44.69
C VAL A 19 -2.13 -19.24 43.78
N MET A 20 -0.90 -19.10 44.33
CA MET A 20 0.30 -18.96 43.51
C MET A 20 0.56 -20.18 42.63
N LEU A 21 0.37 -21.40 43.13
CA LEU A 21 0.53 -22.62 42.33
C LEU A 21 -0.44 -22.64 41.15
N VAL A 22 -1.72 -22.31 41.39
CA VAL A 22 -2.74 -22.21 40.32
C VAL A 22 -2.39 -21.11 39.33
N ALA A 23 -1.94 -19.93 39.78
CA ALA A 23 -1.50 -18.86 38.90
C ALA A 23 -0.27 -19.25 38.06
N ILE A 24 0.70 -20.00 38.62
CA ILE A 24 1.87 -20.52 37.89
C ILE A 24 1.47 -21.61 36.89
N ILE A 25 0.49 -22.46 37.23
CA ILE A 25 -0.06 -23.46 36.31
C ILE A 25 -0.82 -22.78 35.17
N ILE A 26 -1.64 -21.76 35.45
CA ILE A 26 -2.35 -20.98 34.42
C ILE A 26 -1.36 -20.22 33.54
N ALA A 27 -0.35 -19.55 34.11
CA ALA A 27 0.70 -18.87 33.35
C ALA A 27 1.52 -19.87 32.51
N GLY A 28 1.88 -21.02 33.07
CA GLY A 28 2.54 -22.11 32.37
C GLY A 28 1.69 -22.67 31.23
N TYR A 29 0.38 -22.85 31.45
CA TYR A 29 -0.58 -23.27 30.42
C TYR A 29 -0.75 -22.21 29.33
N MET A 30 -0.81 -20.92 29.69
CA MET A 30 -0.83 -19.81 28.72
C MET A 30 0.46 -19.76 27.91
N ILE A 31 1.63 -19.90 28.54
CA ILE A 31 2.93 -19.96 27.86
C ILE A 31 3.01 -21.19 26.93
N ILE A 32 2.57 -22.37 27.39
CA ILE A 32 2.52 -23.59 26.56
C ILE A 32 1.55 -23.42 25.39
N ARG A 33 0.36 -22.85 25.61
CA ARG A 33 -0.64 -22.57 24.57
C ARG A 33 -0.13 -21.54 23.55
N GLN A 34 0.55 -20.49 24.01
CA GLN A 34 1.19 -19.49 23.16
C GLN A 34 2.35 -20.11 22.34
N ASN A 35 3.14 -21.02 22.95
CA ASN A 35 4.20 -21.74 22.25
C ASN A 35 3.66 -22.80 21.28
N GLN A 36 2.50 -23.41 21.56
CA GLN A 36 1.78 -24.28 20.62
C GLN A 36 1.14 -23.50 19.47
N GLN A 37 0.58 -22.31 19.72
CA GLN A 37 0.13 -21.39 18.66
C GLN A 37 1.30 -20.94 17.76
N ASN A 38 2.47 -20.64 18.34
CA ASN A 38 3.66 -20.32 17.56
C ASN A 38 4.12 -21.49 16.65
N ASN A 39 3.90 -22.73 17.10
CA ASN A 39 4.13 -23.96 16.32
C ASN A 39 3.01 -24.31 15.33
N VAL A 40 1.95 -23.50 15.19
CA VAL A 40 1.00 -23.64 14.08
C VAL A 40 1.68 -23.28 12.76
N ALA A 41 2.25 -24.33 12.18
CA ALA A 41 2.48 -24.58 10.77
C ALA A 41 3.26 -23.51 9.98
N GLU A 42 4.59 -23.48 10.18
CA GLU A 42 5.54 -22.98 9.17
C GLU A 42 5.23 -23.54 7.76
N THR A 43 4.81 -24.81 7.66
CA THR A 43 4.35 -25.46 6.43
C THR A 43 3.09 -24.81 5.83
N ALA A 44 2.10 -24.44 6.66
CA ALA A 44 0.89 -23.78 6.17
C ALA A 44 1.19 -22.34 5.74
N ARG A 45 2.02 -21.61 6.49
CA ARG A 45 2.50 -20.26 6.13
C ARG A 45 3.29 -20.27 4.82
N ASN A 46 4.22 -21.22 4.65
CA ASN A 46 5.00 -21.37 3.41
C ASN A 46 4.11 -21.76 2.21
N LYS A 47 3.11 -22.63 2.42
CA LYS A 47 2.09 -22.91 1.40
C LYS A 47 1.29 -21.65 1.06
N LEU A 48 0.79 -20.90 2.05
CA LEU A 48 0.01 -19.68 1.82
C LEU A 48 0.84 -18.58 1.14
N ARG A 49 2.12 -18.41 1.50
CA ARG A 49 3.09 -17.58 0.76
C ARG A 49 3.18 -17.99 -0.72
N GLY A 50 3.44 -19.26 -1.02
CA GLY A 50 3.50 -19.78 -2.40
C GLY A 50 2.16 -19.77 -3.15
N VAL A 51 1.07 -19.44 -2.47
CA VAL A 51 -0.31 -19.42 -2.98
C VAL A 51 -0.85 -18.00 -3.12
N MET A 52 -0.24 -17.02 -2.46
CA MET A 52 -0.57 -15.60 -2.61
C MET A 52 0.47 -14.84 -3.44
N LEU A 53 1.73 -15.30 -3.50
CA LEU A 53 2.79 -14.68 -4.30
C LEU A 53 2.77 -15.17 -5.74
N SER A 54 2.33 -14.33 -6.69
CA SER A 54 2.56 -14.59 -8.12
C SER A 54 4.06 -14.54 -8.44
N ALA A 55 4.59 -15.53 -9.16
CA ALA A 55 5.99 -15.55 -9.57
C ALA A 55 6.29 -14.55 -10.71
N GLN A 56 6.32 -13.25 -10.39
CA GLN A 56 6.69 -12.21 -11.36
C GLN A 56 8.11 -12.48 -11.90
N GLN A 57 8.19 -12.87 -13.18
CA GLN A 57 9.36 -12.55 -13.99
C GLN A 57 9.50 -11.02 -13.95
N THR A 58 10.60 -10.54 -13.41
CA THR A 58 10.84 -9.11 -13.26
C THR A 58 10.96 -8.44 -14.63
N THR A 59 9.89 -7.78 -15.05
CA THR A 59 9.88 -6.78 -16.14
C THR A 59 10.80 -5.59 -15.80
N LYS A 60 11.07 -5.37 -14.51
CA LYS A 60 12.08 -4.47 -13.98
C LYS A 60 13.46 -4.76 -14.60
N ARG A 61 13.99 -3.79 -15.32
CA ARG A 61 15.37 -3.67 -15.80
C ARG A 61 16.11 -2.64 -14.95
N SER A 62 17.44 -2.71 -14.98
CA SER A 62 18.34 -1.76 -14.29
C SER A 62 19.42 -1.30 -15.24
N VAL A 63 19.67 0.01 -15.31
CA VAL A 63 20.81 0.61 -16.01
C VAL A 63 21.84 1.03 -14.96
N VAL A 64 22.92 0.27 -14.83
CA VAL A 64 23.93 0.48 -13.78
C VAL A 64 25.05 1.37 -14.31
N SER A 65 25.09 2.64 -13.87
CA SER A 65 26.22 3.53 -14.13
C SER A 65 27.35 3.32 -13.12
N LYS A 66 28.56 3.10 -13.64
CA LYS A 66 29.80 3.17 -12.87
C LYS A 66 30.15 4.59 -12.41
N LEU A 67 29.48 5.62 -12.94
CA LEU A 67 29.52 6.99 -12.42
C LEU A 67 28.53 7.21 -11.26
N GLY A 68 28.31 6.18 -10.44
CA GLY A 68 27.72 6.34 -9.11
C GLY A 68 26.19 6.31 -9.01
N PHE A 69 25.46 5.91 -10.05
CA PHE A 69 23.99 5.79 -9.99
C PHE A 69 23.45 4.57 -10.75
N THR A 70 22.25 4.13 -10.41
CA THR A 70 21.53 3.06 -11.12
C THR A 70 20.07 3.45 -11.27
N VAL A 71 19.57 3.48 -12.50
CA VAL A 71 18.16 3.74 -12.81
C VAL A 71 17.44 2.41 -12.99
N HIS A 72 16.25 2.25 -12.44
CA HIS A 72 15.47 1.01 -12.56
C HIS A 72 14.10 1.31 -13.17
N TYR A 73 13.70 0.56 -14.18
CA TYR A 73 12.51 0.85 -14.95
C TYR A 73 11.77 -0.43 -15.34
N ASP A 74 10.46 -0.35 -15.50
CA ASP A 74 9.69 -1.45 -16.04
C ASP A 74 9.78 -1.49 -17.58
N ASN A 75 10.40 -2.53 -18.13
CA ASN A 75 10.59 -2.69 -19.57
C ASN A 75 9.31 -3.15 -20.33
N ALA A 76 8.18 -3.33 -19.65
CA ALA A 76 6.86 -3.43 -20.27
C ALA A 76 6.21 -2.05 -20.54
N LEU A 77 6.71 -0.98 -19.90
CA LEU A 77 6.20 0.39 -19.99
C LEU A 77 7.19 1.36 -20.63
N PHE A 78 8.46 1.27 -20.26
CA PHE A 78 9.50 2.20 -20.68
C PHE A 78 10.58 1.54 -21.56
N SER A 79 11.06 2.29 -22.54
CA SER A 79 12.35 2.08 -23.19
C SER A 79 13.41 2.95 -22.52
N ALA A 80 14.64 2.46 -22.44
CA ALA A 80 15.75 3.21 -21.91
C ALA A 80 16.89 3.34 -22.93
N SER A 81 17.63 4.45 -22.82
CA SER A 81 18.91 4.70 -23.48
C SER A 81 19.94 5.17 -22.46
N ALA A 82 21.22 4.93 -22.72
CA ALA A 82 22.30 5.46 -21.88
C ALA A 82 23.50 5.90 -22.71
N HIS A 83 24.12 6.99 -22.29
CA HIS A 83 25.27 7.60 -22.96
C HIS A 83 26.52 7.50 -22.08
N GLU A 84 27.61 7.00 -22.66
CA GLU A 84 28.95 6.99 -22.08
C GLU A 84 29.82 8.03 -22.81
N ALA A 85 30.02 9.19 -22.18
CA ALA A 85 30.83 10.28 -22.74
C ALA A 85 32.29 9.85 -22.98
N THR A 86 32.74 10.05 -24.21
CA THR A 86 34.10 9.75 -24.67
C THR A 86 35.12 10.78 -24.18
N ALA A 87 36.41 10.49 -24.36
CA ALA A 87 37.52 11.43 -24.14
C ALA A 87 37.58 12.59 -25.17
N LYS A 88 36.54 12.79 -25.99
CA LYS A 88 36.36 13.95 -26.88
C LYS A 88 35.17 14.82 -26.45
N SER A 89 34.55 14.52 -25.31
CA SER A 89 33.39 15.25 -24.80
C SER A 89 33.83 16.33 -23.83
N ASN A 90 33.54 17.59 -24.15
CA ASN A 90 33.96 18.78 -23.39
C ASN A 90 32.79 19.77 -23.18
N SER A 91 33.08 20.98 -22.72
CA SER A 91 32.08 22.03 -22.45
C SER A 91 31.32 22.51 -23.69
N ASP A 92 31.90 22.38 -24.88
CA ASP A 92 31.38 22.97 -26.10
C ASP A 92 30.73 21.91 -27.01
N THR A 93 31.21 20.67 -26.95
CA THR A 93 30.77 19.55 -27.78
C THR A 93 30.61 18.26 -26.97
N TYR A 94 29.38 17.75 -26.88
CA TYR A 94 29.07 16.49 -26.24
C TYR A 94 29.29 15.31 -27.22
N ASN A 95 30.15 14.36 -26.84
CA ASN A 95 30.51 13.19 -27.67
C ASN A 95 30.42 11.91 -26.84
N ALA A 96 29.40 11.07 -27.09
CA ALA A 96 29.16 9.86 -26.29
C ALA A 96 28.82 8.63 -27.15
N ASN A 97 29.13 7.45 -26.62
CA ASN A 97 28.61 6.19 -27.11
C ASN A 97 27.19 5.99 -26.56
N THR A 98 26.20 5.75 -27.42
CA THR A 98 24.81 5.49 -27.04
C THR A 98 24.52 3.99 -27.04
N TYR A 99 23.82 3.52 -26.01
CA TYR A 99 23.41 2.13 -25.83
C TYR A 99 21.90 2.06 -25.56
N LYS A 100 21.23 0.99 -25.99
CA LYS A 100 19.77 0.82 -25.83
C LYS A 100 19.39 -0.61 -25.41
N ASP A 101 18.17 -0.74 -24.87
CA ASP A 101 17.51 -2.00 -24.56
C ASP A 101 18.41 -3.03 -23.84
N ASP A 102 18.73 -4.15 -24.50
CA ASP A 102 19.48 -5.26 -23.91
C ASP A 102 20.99 -4.96 -23.75
N GLU A 103 21.55 -3.95 -24.42
CA GLU A 103 22.93 -3.50 -24.22
C GLU A 103 23.16 -2.89 -22.83
N LEU A 104 22.09 -2.35 -22.23
CA LEU A 104 22.08 -1.68 -20.92
C LEU A 104 22.22 -2.67 -19.75
N LYS A 105 22.13 -3.98 -20.00
CA LYS A 105 22.48 -5.03 -19.03
C LYS A 105 23.94 -4.96 -18.59
N VAL A 106 24.82 -4.36 -19.41
CA VAL A 106 26.25 -4.24 -19.12
C VAL A 106 26.54 -2.87 -18.51
N SER A 107 27.09 -2.86 -17.30
CA SER A 107 27.44 -1.64 -16.57
C SER A 107 28.64 -0.91 -17.19
N ARG A 108 28.51 0.40 -17.40
CA ARG A 108 29.49 1.30 -18.06
C ARG A 108 29.56 2.67 -17.37
N GLY A 109 30.46 3.54 -17.81
CA GLY A 109 30.60 4.93 -17.33
C GLY A 109 29.48 5.86 -17.80
N TYR A 110 28.22 5.46 -17.65
CA TYR A 110 27.08 6.22 -18.16
C TYR A 110 26.94 7.58 -17.46
N ASN A 111 27.20 8.67 -18.20
CA ASN A 111 27.07 10.02 -17.66
C ASN A 111 25.65 10.58 -17.80
N LEU A 112 24.81 9.95 -18.64
CA LEU A 112 23.40 10.22 -18.84
C LEU A 112 22.68 8.88 -19.07
N VAL A 113 21.53 8.69 -18.43
CA VAL A 113 20.56 7.63 -18.70
C VAL A 113 19.21 8.29 -18.93
N GLU A 114 18.51 7.91 -19.99
CA GLU A 114 17.16 8.36 -20.31
C GLU A 114 16.19 7.19 -20.25
N VAL A 115 15.00 7.41 -19.71
CA VAL A 115 13.93 6.42 -19.59
C VAL A 115 12.61 7.08 -19.93
N GLY A 116 11.94 6.59 -20.97
CA GLY A 116 10.68 7.16 -21.46
C GLY A 116 9.75 6.08 -22.01
N PHE A 117 8.46 6.39 -22.08
CA PHE A 117 7.44 5.42 -22.50
C PHE A 117 7.72 4.80 -23.86
N LYS A 118 7.47 3.49 -23.99
CA LYS A 118 7.54 2.80 -25.28
C LYS A 118 6.50 3.38 -26.23
N LYS A 119 6.86 3.54 -27.51
CA LYS A 119 5.94 3.99 -28.57
C LYS A 119 4.92 2.89 -28.94
N SER A 120 3.93 2.68 -28.07
CA SER A 120 2.61 2.10 -28.31
C SER A 120 1.88 1.93 -26.96
N ASP A 121 1.20 2.97 -26.46
CA ASP A 121 0.25 2.83 -25.35
C ASP A 121 -0.88 3.90 -25.43
N PRO A 122 -2.17 3.57 -25.18
CA PRO A 122 -3.32 4.42 -25.56
C PRO A 122 -3.66 5.57 -24.60
N GLY A 123 -2.90 5.78 -23.52
CA GLY A 123 -3.22 6.78 -22.49
C GLY A 123 -3.31 8.23 -22.96
N LEU A 124 -2.79 8.52 -24.17
CA LEU A 124 -2.90 9.79 -24.88
C LEU A 124 -3.49 9.64 -26.29
N SER A 125 -4.01 8.46 -26.64
CA SER A 125 -4.67 8.24 -27.93
C SER A 125 -6.09 8.80 -27.92
N GLY A 126 -6.19 10.12 -27.81
CA GLY A 126 -7.36 10.83 -28.33
C GLY A 126 -7.57 10.44 -29.79
N LYS A 127 -8.80 10.54 -30.28
CA LYS A 127 -9.13 10.25 -31.69
C LYS A 127 -8.65 11.36 -32.64
N SER A 128 -7.60 12.08 -32.27
CA SER A 128 -7.02 13.18 -33.01
C SER A 128 -5.50 13.06 -33.10
N LYS A 129 -4.94 13.34 -34.29
CA LYS A 129 -3.51 13.51 -34.50
C LYS A 129 -2.90 14.54 -33.55
N LEU A 130 -3.64 15.62 -33.25
CA LEU A 130 -3.17 16.69 -32.37
C LEU A 130 -2.87 16.18 -30.94
N ALA A 131 -3.77 15.36 -30.37
CA ALA A 131 -3.54 14.72 -29.07
C ALA A 131 -2.39 13.68 -29.14
N ASN A 132 -2.34 12.88 -30.21
CA ASN A 132 -1.27 11.89 -30.41
C ASN A 132 0.13 12.50 -30.66
N SER A 133 0.23 13.78 -31.06
CA SER A 133 1.49 14.51 -31.22
C SER A 133 2.07 15.03 -29.90
N VAL A 134 1.31 15.02 -28.79
CA VAL A 134 1.81 15.47 -27.48
C VAL A 134 2.95 14.55 -27.01
N ILE A 135 4.10 15.17 -26.69
CA ILE A 135 5.27 14.43 -26.19
C ILE A 135 5.02 14.04 -24.72
N ARG A 136 4.94 12.73 -24.46
CA ARG A 136 4.91 12.19 -23.09
C ARG A 136 6.22 12.50 -22.36
N PRO A 137 6.18 12.74 -21.03
CA PRO A 137 7.38 12.96 -20.24
C PRO A 137 8.30 11.74 -20.28
N TYR A 138 9.59 12.00 -20.05
CA TYR A 138 10.63 11.01 -19.87
C TYR A 138 11.57 11.51 -18.78
N LEU A 139 12.21 10.58 -18.05
CA LEU A 139 13.25 10.92 -17.09
C LEU A 139 14.61 10.93 -17.80
N SER A 140 15.41 11.95 -17.52
CA SER A 140 16.85 11.96 -17.76
C SER A 140 17.60 12.02 -16.43
N VAL A 141 18.62 11.17 -16.25
CA VAL A 141 19.45 11.10 -15.05
C VAL A 141 20.90 11.29 -15.47
N HIS A 142 21.54 12.37 -15.03
CA HIS A 142 22.91 12.70 -15.42
C HIS A 142 23.81 13.18 -14.27
N THR A 143 25.12 13.08 -14.48
CA THR A 143 26.15 13.39 -13.47
C THR A 143 27.45 13.87 -14.14
N SER A 144 28.25 14.68 -13.42
CA SER A 144 29.54 15.18 -13.95
C SER A 144 30.67 14.16 -13.76
N ARG A 145 31.55 14.01 -14.75
CA ARG A 145 32.77 13.19 -14.64
C ARG A 145 33.87 13.84 -13.80
N LYS A 146 33.76 15.13 -13.46
CA LYS A 146 34.74 15.84 -12.62
C LYS A 146 34.85 15.16 -11.25
N ARG A 147 36.06 14.75 -10.85
CA ARG A 147 36.32 14.13 -9.54
C ARG A 147 35.96 15.07 -8.40
N ASP A 148 36.56 16.25 -8.41
CA ASP A 148 36.42 17.26 -7.36
C ASP A 148 35.42 18.35 -7.79
N TYR A 149 34.18 17.95 -8.12
CA TYR A 149 33.18 18.87 -8.67
C TYR A 149 32.87 20.06 -7.76
N PHE A 150 32.85 19.84 -6.45
CA PHE A 150 32.57 20.87 -5.44
C PHE A 150 33.83 21.58 -4.90
N ASP A 151 35.01 21.38 -5.51
CA ASP A 151 36.20 22.15 -5.15
C ASP A 151 36.02 23.63 -5.53
N ARG A 152 35.63 24.41 -4.52
CA ARG A 152 35.36 25.85 -4.61
C ARG A 152 36.59 26.65 -5.01
N SER A 153 37.81 26.15 -4.80
CA SER A 153 39.02 26.86 -5.26
C SER A 153 39.06 27.00 -6.79
N THR A 154 38.45 26.06 -7.51
CA THR A 154 38.36 26.02 -8.98
C THR A 154 37.12 26.72 -9.56
N MET A 155 36.26 27.32 -8.73
CA MET A 155 35.02 27.96 -9.16
C MET A 155 35.16 29.47 -9.40
N PRO A 156 34.29 30.10 -10.22
CA PRO A 156 34.18 31.55 -10.32
C PRO A 156 33.95 32.23 -8.95
N GLU A 157 34.50 33.43 -8.75
CA GLU A 157 34.55 34.13 -7.45
C GLU A 157 33.20 34.19 -6.72
N GLN A 158 32.12 34.44 -7.46
CA GLN A 158 30.74 34.50 -6.96
C GLN A 158 30.21 33.20 -6.30
N TYR A 159 30.90 32.06 -6.49
CA TYR A 159 30.54 30.73 -5.98
C TYR A 159 31.57 30.13 -5.01
N LYS A 160 32.65 30.87 -4.71
CA LYS A 160 33.70 30.43 -3.77
C LYS A 160 33.26 30.49 -2.30
N ASP A 161 32.35 31.41 -1.98
CA ASP A 161 31.83 31.61 -0.63
C ASP A 161 30.90 30.46 -0.21
N THR A 162 31.44 29.55 0.61
CA THR A 162 30.73 28.41 1.19
C THR A 162 29.75 28.79 2.30
N SER A 163 29.84 30.01 2.86
CA SER A 163 28.87 30.49 3.85
C SER A 163 27.56 30.95 3.22
N LYS A 164 27.60 31.25 1.91
CA LYS A 164 26.47 31.78 1.14
C LYS A 164 25.63 30.72 0.43
N TYR A 165 26.23 29.60 0.03
CA TYR A 165 25.53 28.52 -0.68
C TYR A 165 26.05 27.15 -0.25
N SER A 166 25.14 26.24 0.15
CA SER A 166 25.47 24.81 0.19
C SER A 166 25.81 24.31 -1.23
N ASP A 167 26.30 23.07 -1.36
CA ASP A 167 26.48 22.43 -2.67
C ASP A 167 25.16 22.31 -3.45
N LEU A 168 24.05 21.95 -2.78
CA LEU A 168 22.71 21.92 -3.37
C LEU A 168 22.18 23.31 -3.78
N ASP A 169 22.30 24.32 -2.91
CA ASP A 169 21.90 25.69 -3.24
C ASP A 169 22.70 26.25 -4.43
N LEU A 170 24.00 25.94 -4.53
CA LEU A 170 24.81 26.29 -5.69
C LEU A 170 24.25 25.64 -6.96
N MET A 171 24.04 24.32 -6.97
CA MET A 171 23.48 23.59 -8.11
C MET A 171 22.15 24.20 -8.57
N ALA A 172 21.25 24.50 -7.62
CA ALA A 172 19.97 25.12 -7.89
C ALA A 172 20.10 26.54 -8.45
N SER A 173 20.98 27.37 -7.89
CA SER A 173 21.24 28.73 -8.39
C SER A 173 21.77 28.73 -9.84
N VAL A 174 22.60 27.75 -10.20
CA VAL A 174 23.09 27.56 -11.57
C VAL A 174 21.97 27.06 -12.49
N LYS A 175 21.12 26.12 -12.02
CA LYS A 175 19.99 25.60 -12.80
C LYS A 175 18.92 26.67 -13.09
N VAL A 176 18.60 27.52 -12.11
CA VAL A 176 17.68 28.66 -12.29
C VAL A 176 18.22 29.62 -13.35
N LYS A 177 19.50 30.00 -13.26
CA LYS A 177 20.15 30.83 -14.30
C LYS A 177 20.09 30.14 -15.67
N GLN A 178 20.39 28.85 -15.74
CA GLN A 178 20.34 28.07 -16.98
C GLN A 178 18.94 28.08 -17.61
N PHE A 179 17.86 27.92 -16.83
CA PHE A 179 16.50 28.00 -17.36
C PHE A 179 16.17 29.42 -17.85
N GLN A 180 16.53 30.45 -17.08
CA GLN A 180 16.33 31.86 -17.46
C GLN A 180 17.19 32.32 -18.66
N GLU A 181 18.35 31.72 -18.88
CA GLU A 181 19.20 31.98 -20.07
C GLU A 181 18.63 31.33 -21.34
N ASN A 182 18.01 30.15 -21.22
CA ASN A 182 17.39 29.46 -22.35
C ASN A 182 16.01 30.03 -22.71
N ASP A 183 15.18 30.30 -21.70
CA ASP A 183 13.82 30.81 -21.82
C ASP A 183 13.61 31.96 -20.81
N PRO A 184 13.91 33.23 -21.16
CA PRO A 184 13.87 34.36 -20.21
C PRO A 184 12.50 34.71 -19.59
N ASN A 185 11.43 34.03 -20.01
CA ASN A 185 10.09 34.19 -19.44
C ASN A 185 9.72 33.06 -18.46
N ASP A 186 10.57 32.04 -18.28
CA ASP A 186 10.30 30.91 -17.39
C ASP A 186 10.32 31.34 -15.91
N GLU A 187 9.27 31.00 -15.17
CA GLU A 187 9.19 31.25 -13.72
C GLU A 187 9.72 30.03 -12.95
N CYS A 188 10.88 30.20 -12.30
CA CYS A 188 11.51 29.16 -11.51
C CYS A 188 11.13 29.24 -10.02
N LYS A 189 10.50 28.19 -9.49
CA LYS A 189 10.34 27.96 -8.05
C LYS A 189 11.39 26.96 -7.57
N VAL A 190 12.09 27.30 -6.49
CA VAL A 190 13.03 26.40 -5.81
C VAL A 190 12.38 25.84 -4.54
N SER A 191 12.56 24.56 -4.26
CA SER A 191 12.05 23.92 -3.03
C SER A 191 13.00 22.81 -2.56
N ASP A 192 13.09 22.60 -1.25
CA ASP A 192 13.78 21.46 -0.65
C ASP A 192 12.81 20.28 -0.55
N ILE A 193 13.22 19.10 -1.02
CA ILE A 193 12.36 17.92 -1.14
C ILE A 193 13.16 16.63 -0.83
N THR A 194 12.52 15.49 -0.55
CA THR A 194 13.21 14.30 -0.02
C THR A 194 12.74 13.00 -0.66
N ILE A 195 13.57 12.47 -1.56
CA ILE A 195 13.34 11.23 -2.31
C ILE A 195 14.27 10.14 -1.78
N SER A 196 13.75 9.01 -1.33
CA SER A 196 14.53 7.82 -0.92
C SER A 196 15.42 8.04 0.30
N GLY A 197 14.95 8.92 1.21
CA GLY A 197 15.74 9.42 2.33
C GLY A 197 16.93 10.29 1.91
N LYS A 198 16.98 10.71 0.64
CA LYS A 198 18.00 11.57 0.06
C LYS A 198 17.42 12.96 -0.09
N LYS A 199 18.21 13.96 0.28
CA LYS A 199 17.83 15.36 0.08
C LYS A 199 17.99 15.74 -1.38
N PHE A 200 16.99 16.39 -1.93
CA PHE A 200 16.99 16.98 -3.25
C PHE A 200 16.66 18.48 -3.15
N LYS A 201 17.23 19.27 -4.05
CA LYS A 201 16.69 20.59 -4.39
C LYS A 201 15.90 20.44 -5.68
N LEU A 202 14.60 20.74 -5.63
CA LEU A 202 13.76 20.82 -6.81
C LEU A 202 13.80 22.24 -7.36
N VAL A 203 14.09 22.38 -8.65
CA VAL A 203 13.73 23.56 -9.43
C VAL A 203 12.58 23.18 -10.36
N ASP A 204 11.42 23.77 -10.12
CA ASP A 204 10.24 23.72 -10.98
C ASP A 204 10.23 24.99 -11.84
N SER A 205 10.49 24.84 -13.14
CA SER A 205 10.39 25.90 -14.13
C SER A 205 9.02 25.84 -14.79
N THR A 206 8.14 26.79 -14.48
CA THR A 206 6.88 26.96 -15.18
C THR A 206 7.17 27.47 -16.60
N ARG A 207 6.99 26.58 -17.58
CA ARG A 207 7.41 26.84 -18.96
C ARG A 207 6.38 27.69 -19.68
N LYS A 208 6.80 28.90 -20.08
CA LYS A 208 5.91 29.92 -20.65
C LYS A 208 6.25 30.17 -22.12
N SER A 209 5.34 29.79 -23.01
CA SER A 209 5.40 30.17 -24.42
C SER A 209 4.80 31.57 -24.59
N ARG A 210 5.50 32.43 -25.35
CA ARG A 210 4.99 33.75 -25.75
C ARG A 210 4.64 33.72 -27.23
N PHE A 211 3.37 33.47 -27.52
CA PHE A 211 2.78 33.56 -28.86
C PHE A 211 1.80 34.75 -28.89
N SER A 212 1.78 35.52 -29.98
CA SER A 212 0.92 36.69 -30.18
C SER A 212 0.97 37.79 -29.08
N GLN A 213 2.15 38.11 -28.52
CA GLN A 213 2.35 38.99 -27.35
C GLN A 213 1.69 38.52 -26.03
N THR A 214 0.91 37.45 -26.05
CA THR A 214 0.33 36.82 -24.86
C THR A 214 1.20 35.71 -24.32
N GLU A 215 1.21 35.57 -23.00
CA GLU A 215 1.99 34.55 -22.30
C GLU A 215 1.09 33.38 -21.91
N GLN A 216 1.57 32.16 -22.15
CA GLN A 216 0.81 30.94 -21.95
C GLN A 216 1.67 29.88 -21.29
N ILE A 217 1.16 29.25 -20.23
CA ILE A 217 1.79 28.09 -19.62
C ILE A 217 1.56 26.87 -20.55
N ILE A 218 2.65 26.26 -20.97
CA ILE A 218 2.66 25.12 -21.90
C ILE A 218 3.18 23.82 -21.27
N GLY A 219 3.73 23.91 -20.06
CA GLY A 219 4.22 22.79 -19.27
C GLY A 219 5.08 23.24 -18.10
N HIS A 220 5.74 22.28 -17.48
CA HIS A 220 6.74 22.46 -16.43
C HIS A 220 8.02 21.68 -16.79
N ARG A 221 9.19 22.24 -16.47
CA ARG A 221 10.46 21.50 -16.44
C ARG A 221 10.85 21.31 -14.98
N TYR A 222 10.98 20.08 -14.55
CA TYR A 222 11.42 19.73 -13.21
C TYR A 222 12.88 19.29 -13.25
N SER A 223 13.72 19.88 -12.40
CA SER A 223 15.11 19.45 -12.18
C SER A 223 15.30 19.13 -10.71
N TYR A 224 15.38 17.84 -10.40
CA TYR A 224 15.63 17.31 -9.07
C TYR A 224 17.14 17.09 -8.91
N MET A 225 17.77 17.90 -8.06
CA MET A 225 19.22 17.89 -7.85
C MET A 225 19.58 17.28 -6.51
N THR A 226 20.48 16.29 -6.50
CA THR A 226 21.01 15.72 -5.24
C THR A 226 22.54 15.63 -5.27
N VAL A 227 23.14 15.66 -4.08
CA VAL A 227 24.56 15.35 -3.87
C VAL A 227 24.64 14.02 -3.12
N GLN A 228 25.25 13.02 -3.75
CA GLN A 228 25.40 11.67 -3.20
C GLN A 228 26.85 11.21 -3.39
N ASN A 229 27.47 10.64 -2.36
CA ASN A 229 28.87 10.20 -2.41
C ASN A 229 29.84 11.29 -2.91
N GLY A 230 29.62 12.55 -2.50
CA GLY A 230 30.44 13.71 -2.88
C GLY A 230 30.24 14.23 -4.31
N ARG A 231 29.24 13.74 -5.06
CA ARG A 231 29.04 14.08 -6.48
C ARG A 231 27.64 14.58 -6.81
N PRO A 232 27.49 15.46 -7.82
CA PRO A 232 26.21 15.99 -8.25
C PRO A 232 25.45 15.00 -9.13
N TYR A 233 24.13 14.98 -9.01
CA TYR A 233 23.22 14.32 -9.93
C TYR A 233 22.03 15.23 -10.22
N TRP A 234 21.60 15.24 -11.48
CA TRP A 234 20.42 15.94 -11.97
C TRP A 234 19.47 14.91 -12.56
N LEU A 235 18.25 14.89 -12.04
CA LEU A 235 17.16 14.04 -12.46
C LEU A 235 16.11 14.98 -13.05
N GLU A 236 16.01 15.04 -14.38
CA GLU A 236 15.21 16.06 -15.10
C GLU A 236 14.14 15.44 -15.97
N MET A 237 12.96 16.06 -15.97
CA MET A 237 11.83 15.71 -16.85
C MET A 237 11.07 16.97 -17.27
N THR A 238 10.38 16.90 -18.42
CA THR A 238 9.48 17.95 -18.91
C THR A 238 8.06 17.39 -19.02
N VAL A 239 7.11 18.03 -18.36
CA VAL A 239 5.68 17.66 -18.38
C VAL A 239 4.91 18.76 -19.09
N TYR A 240 4.38 18.47 -20.27
CA TYR A 240 3.59 19.42 -21.05
C TYR A 240 2.15 19.53 -20.52
N SER A 241 1.52 20.71 -20.59
CA SER A 241 0.19 20.95 -20.01
C SER A 241 -0.95 20.16 -20.65
N ALA A 242 -0.74 19.57 -21.84
CA ALA A 242 -1.68 18.66 -22.50
C ALA A 242 -1.46 17.17 -22.17
N VAL A 243 -0.51 16.85 -21.29
CA VAL A 243 -0.22 15.47 -20.85
C VAL A 243 -1.12 15.11 -19.65
N PRO A 244 -1.70 13.89 -19.59
CA PRO A 244 -2.44 13.42 -18.42
C PRO A 244 -1.58 13.39 -17.14
N GLU A 245 -2.18 13.79 -16.02
CA GLU A 245 -1.49 13.89 -14.72
C GLU A 245 -0.89 12.56 -14.24
N ASN A 246 -1.46 11.42 -14.66
CA ASN A 246 -0.91 10.08 -14.43
C ASN A 246 0.51 9.89 -15.01
N ASP A 247 0.82 10.49 -16.16
CA ASP A 247 2.13 10.32 -16.82
C ASP A 247 3.26 11.01 -16.06
N LYS A 248 2.96 12.11 -15.37
CA LYS A 248 3.91 12.82 -14.49
C LYS A 248 4.29 11.92 -13.32
N ALA A 249 3.31 11.40 -12.59
CA ALA A 249 3.54 10.48 -11.47
C ALA A 249 4.34 9.23 -11.92
N GLU A 250 3.99 8.68 -13.08
CA GLU A 250 4.63 7.50 -13.65
C GLU A 250 6.12 7.74 -14.00
N ILE A 251 6.52 8.95 -14.40
CA ILE A 251 7.93 9.35 -14.57
C ILE A 251 8.61 9.72 -13.24
N GLU A 252 7.89 10.29 -12.29
CA GLU A 252 8.40 10.57 -10.94
C GLU A 252 8.76 9.29 -10.18
N SER A 253 8.05 8.19 -10.43
CA SER A 253 8.41 6.87 -9.92
C SER A 253 9.83 6.41 -10.31
N LEU A 254 10.30 6.84 -11.49
CA LEU A 254 11.65 6.54 -11.98
C LEU A 254 12.69 7.36 -11.23
N ILE A 255 12.33 8.53 -10.69
CA ILE A 255 13.21 9.38 -9.86
C ILE A 255 13.43 8.71 -8.51
N ALA A 256 12.35 8.26 -7.85
CA ALA A 256 12.40 7.41 -6.66
C ALA A 256 13.11 6.06 -6.91
N SER A 257 13.20 5.61 -8.16
CA SER A 257 13.96 4.41 -8.51
C SER A 257 15.49 4.58 -8.43
N VAL A 258 16.01 5.81 -8.47
CA VAL A 258 17.45 6.03 -8.67
C VAL A 258 18.22 5.76 -7.37
N SER A 259 18.91 4.62 -7.34
CA SER A 259 19.88 4.32 -6.30
C SER A 259 21.25 4.93 -6.65
N PHE A 260 22.01 5.35 -5.63
CA PHE A 260 23.33 5.95 -5.81
C PHE A 260 24.38 5.14 -5.04
N GLN A 261 25.51 4.90 -5.69
CA GLN A 261 26.67 4.15 -5.16
C GLN A 261 27.94 4.98 -5.28
N LYS A 262 29.04 4.56 -4.64
CA LYS A 262 30.34 5.19 -4.85
C LYS A 262 30.73 5.00 -6.34
N PRO A 263 31.19 6.05 -7.05
CA PRO A 263 31.65 5.90 -8.44
C PRO A 263 32.92 5.05 -8.52
N ASP A 264 33.19 4.50 -9.71
CA ASP A 264 34.51 4.03 -10.10
C ASP A 264 35.43 5.24 -10.29
N GLU A 265 36.37 5.43 -9.35
CA GLU A 265 37.32 6.56 -9.34
C GLU A 265 38.12 6.68 -10.64
N ASN A 266 38.34 5.56 -11.35
CA ASN A 266 39.08 5.52 -12.61
C ASN A 266 38.33 6.16 -13.78
N LEU A 267 37.01 6.35 -13.65
CA LEU A 267 36.16 7.01 -14.65
C LEU A 267 35.97 8.50 -14.37
N LEU A 268 36.54 9.02 -13.29
CA LEU A 268 36.50 10.43 -12.94
C LEU A 268 37.74 11.16 -13.46
N THR A 269 37.52 12.30 -14.12
CA THR A 269 38.56 13.19 -14.67
C THR A 269 39.04 14.18 -13.59
N ARG A 270 40.25 14.70 -13.72
CA ARG A 270 40.78 15.69 -12.77
C ARG A 270 40.14 17.06 -12.99
N ALA A 271 40.37 17.97 -12.04
CA ALA A 271 39.77 19.31 -12.05
C ALA A 271 40.41 20.26 -13.11
N ASP A 272 41.63 19.94 -13.53
CA ASP A 272 42.44 20.61 -14.54
C ASP A 272 42.21 20.07 -15.97
N ASP A 273 41.48 18.96 -16.13
CA ASP A 273 40.98 18.52 -17.43
C ASP A 273 39.85 19.46 -17.88
N ALA A 274 40.01 20.12 -19.03
CA ALA A 274 39.01 21.02 -19.64
C ALA A 274 37.68 20.31 -20.01
N ASP A 275 37.65 18.98 -19.94
CA ASP A 275 36.51 18.08 -20.22
C ASP A 275 35.48 17.97 -19.06
N SER A 276 35.59 18.82 -18.03
CA SER A 276 35.00 18.58 -16.70
C SER A 276 33.68 19.34 -16.39
N THR A 277 33.08 20.03 -17.37
CA THR A 277 31.81 20.77 -17.22
C THR A 277 30.64 20.07 -17.93
N PRO A 278 29.47 19.89 -17.30
CA PRO A 278 28.28 19.34 -17.96
C PRO A 278 27.57 20.42 -18.80
N ALA A 279 27.82 20.44 -20.11
CA ALA A 279 26.89 21.02 -21.08
C ALA A 279 26.01 19.87 -21.61
N ILE A 280 24.70 19.84 -21.36
CA ILE A 280 23.68 20.81 -21.81
C ILE A 280 23.70 20.93 -23.34
N LYS A 281 23.26 19.88 -24.03
CA LYS A 281 22.51 19.97 -25.30
C LYS A 281 21.89 18.64 -25.73
N LEU A 282 20.67 18.75 -26.26
CA LEU A 282 19.96 17.80 -27.11
C LEU A 282 19.39 16.52 -26.47
N ALA A 283 18.08 16.58 -26.20
CA ALA A 283 17.18 15.44 -26.28
C ALA A 283 16.16 15.70 -27.41
N ALA A 284 16.48 15.29 -28.63
CA ALA A 284 15.56 15.26 -29.77
C ALA A 284 16.10 14.37 -30.89
N GLN A 285 15.60 13.13 -31.03
CA GLN A 285 15.16 12.48 -32.30
C GLN A 285 14.96 10.95 -32.22
N SER A 286 13.88 10.49 -32.88
CA SER A 286 13.66 9.17 -33.54
C SER A 286 13.76 7.83 -32.76
N SER A 287 12.61 7.42 -32.19
CA SER A 287 11.75 6.26 -32.56
C SER A 287 12.23 4.91 -33.16
N SER A 288 11.42 3.87 -32.87
CA SER A 288 11.18 2.55 -33.54
C SER A 288 11.92 1.30 -32.98
N SER A 289 11.35 0.07 -32.90
CA SER A 289 9.95 -0.43 -32.98
C SER A 289 9.83 -1.96 -32.68
N SER A 290 8.71 -2.41 -32.06
CA SER A 290 8.20 -3.83 -32.00
C SER A 290 9.04 -4.86 -31.18
N SER A 291 8.59 -6.04 -30.72
CA SER A 291 7.37 -6.85 -30.94
C SER A 291 7.06 -7.85 -29.78
N SER A 292 5.88 -8.51 -29.85
CA SER A 292 5.34 -9.77 -29.23
C SER A 292 6.27 -10.83 -28.57
N LYS A 293 5.83 -11.85 -27.79
CA LYS A 293 4.58 -12.33 -27.13
C LYS A 293 4.99 -13.49 -26.18
N GLY A 294 4.26 -13.78 -25.10
CA GLY A 294 4.42 -15.02 -24.30
C GLY A 294 3.60 -15.04 -23.01
N VAL A 295 2.96 -16.15 -22.66
CA VAL A 295 2.03 -16.31 -21.51
C VAL A 295 2.65 -17.25 -20.47
N ASP A 296 2.62 -16.89 -19.18
CA ASP A 296 3.01 -17.79 -18.06
C ASP A 296 2.41 -17.35 -16.70
N ASP A 297 1.55 -18.21 -16.13
CA ASP A 297 1.54 -18.76 -14.75
C ASP A 297 1.58 -17.85 -13.49
N LYS A 298 0.84 -16.71 -13.42
CA LYS A 298 1.08 -15.64 -12.41
C LYS A 298 -0.15 -14.94 -11.79
N ASP A 299 -1.19 -15.67 -11.39
CA ASP A 299 -2.50 -15.04 -11.15
C ASP A 299 -3.11 -15.27 -9.74
N ILE A 300 -2.57 -14.59 -8.72
CA ILE A 300 -3.02 -14.71 -7.30
C ILE A 300 -3.00 -13.36 -6.56
N THR A 301 -1.86 -12.87 -6.07
CA THR A 301 -1.76 -11.52 -5.46
C THR A 301 -0.44 -10.87 -5.84
N ASN A 302 -0.48 -9.57 -6.11
CA ASN A 302 0.72 -8.79 -6.32
C ASN A 302 1.22 -8.28 -4.95
N ILE A 303 2.46 -8.61 -4.56
CA ILE A 303 3.04 -8.21 -3.27
C ILE A 303 4.43 -7.62 -3.51
N PRO A 304 4.56 -6.30 -3.74
CA PRO A 304 5.82 -5.64 -4.09
C PRO A 304 6.75 -5.37 -2.89
N TYR A 305 6.26 -5.54 -1.65
CA TYR A 305 7.01 -5.33 -0.39
C TYR A 305 6.84 -6.53 0.54
N GLU A 306 7.77 -6.71 1.48
CA GLU A 306 7.61 -7.71 2.53
C GLU A 306 6.37 -7.36 3.38
N ILE A 307 5.44 -8.30 3.49
CA ILE A 307 4.29 -8.26 4.39
C ILE A 307 4.56 -9.29 5.48
N ASP A 308 4.29 -8.94 6.74
CA ASP A 308 4.49 -9.87 7.85
C ASP A 308 3.56 -11.12 7.75
N ASP A 309 4.03 -12.25 8.29
CA ASP A 309 3.33 -13.53 8.18
C ASP A 309 1.94 -13.57 8.83
N SER A 310 1.69 -12.73 9.84
CA SER A 310 0.37 -12.66 10.47
C SER A 310 -0.63 -11.89 9.61
N SER A 311 -0.20 -10.78 8.99
CA SER A 311 -1.06 -9.98 8.10
C SER A 311 -1.35 -10.66 6.77
N LEU A 312 -0.43 -11.49 6.24
CA LEU A 312 -0.68 -12.22 4.99
C LEU A 312 -1.97 -13.06 5.05
N ILE A 313 -2.24 -13.68 6.21
CA ILE A 313 -3.45 -14.48 6.45
C ILE A 313 -4.58 -13.61 6.99
N ASN A 314 -4.33 -12.91 8.09
CA ASN A 314 -5.38 -12.23 8.86
C ASN A 314 -5.94 -10.98 8.16
N VAL A 315 -5.16 -10.37 7.27
CA VAL A 315 -5.52 -9.11 6.59
C VAL A 315 -5.65 -9.31 5.08
N VAL A 316 -4.59 -9.76 4.40
CA VAL A 316 -4.57 -9.88 2.93
C VAL A 316 -5.51 -10.99 2.47
N ALA A 317 -5.27 -12.26 2.82
CA ALA A 317 -6.13 -13.36 2.40
C ALA A 317 -7.59 -13.17 2.84
N ARG A 318 -7.83 -12.74 4.08
CA ARG A 318 -9.18 -12.47 4.62
C ARG A 318 -9.97 -11.48 3.77
N ASN A 319 -9.36 -10.39 3.29
CA ASN A 319 -10.10 -9.28 2.68
C ASN A 319 -9.96 -9.16 1.16
N GLN A 320 -8.96 -9.79 0.54
CA GLN A 320 -8.71 -9.67 -0.89
C GLN A 320 -9.88 -10.14 -1.76
N ILE A 321 -10.65 -11.13 -1.30
CA ILE A 321 -11.86 -11.62 -1.98
C ILE A 321 -12.96 -10.55 -2.14
N ALA A 322 -12.94 -9.50 -1.30
CA ALA A 322 -13.88 -8.39 -1.29
C ALA A 322 -13.27 -7.07 -1.78
N THR A 323 -12.01 -7.09 -2.27
CA THR A 323 -11.35 -5.95 -2.93
C THR A 323 -11.59 -6.02 -4.43
N VAL A 324 -12.06 -4.91 -5.02
CA VAL A 324 -12.52 -4.87 -6.41
C VAL A 324 -11.82 -3.78 -7.23
N ARG A 325 -11.72 -3.96 -8.55
CA ARG A 325 -11.39 -2.86 -9.47
C ARG A 325 -12.68 -2.15 -9.86
N VAL A 326 -12.64 -0.82 -9.90
CA VAL A 326 -13.74 0.02 -10.34
C VAL A 326 -13.37 0.62 -11.70
N GLY A 327 -14.17 0.37 -12.73
CA GLY A 327 -14.12 1.07 -14.00
C GLY A 327 -15.22 2.14 -14.05
N ALA A 328 -14.87 3.34 -14.50
CA ALA A 328 -15.79 4.45 -14.71
C ALA A 328 -15.66 4.99 -16.14
N TYR A 329 -16.78 5.32 -16.76
CA TYR A 329 -16.86 5.92 -18.09
C TYR A 329 -17.80 7.10 -18.02
N ARG A 330 -17.41 8.23 -18.60
CA ARG A 330 -18.20 9.45 -18.68
C ARG A 330 -18.22 9.93 -20.13
N CYS A 331 -19.40 10.21 -20.66
CA CYS A 331 -19.58 10.99 -21.88
C CYS A 331 -20.35 12.25 -21.56
N ALA A 332 -19.98 13.38 -22.16
CA ALA A 332 -20.77 14.60 -22.10
C ALA A 332 -20.54 15.49 -23.32
N ASP A 333 -21.49 16.40 -23.55
CA ASP A 333 -21.30 17.56 -24.39
C ASP A 333 -20.78 18.71 -23.53
N VAL A 334 -19.68 19.32 -23.92
CA VAL A 334 -19.05 20.41 -23.18
C VAL A 334 -19.02 21.67 -24.06
N ARG A 335 -19.60 22.74 -23.53
CA ARG A 335 -19.59 24.07 -24.13
C ARG A 335 -18.70 25.01 -23.33
N TYR A 336 -17.70 25.55 -24.01
CA TYR A 336 -16.77 26.55 -23.50
C TYR A 336 -17.17 27.94 -24.00
N THR A 337 -17.17 28.94 -23.11
CA THR A 337 -17.46 30.34 -23.47
C THR A 337 -16.30 31.24 -23.06
N ALA A 338 -15.55 31.76 -24.04
CA ALA A 338 -14.48 32.73 -23.80
C ALA A 338 -15.05 34.04 -23.22
N GLU A 339 -14.21 34.84 -22.57
CA GLU A 339 -14.62 36.12 -21.93
C GLU A 339 -15.25 37.11 -22.92
N ASN A 340 -14.83 37.08 -24.20
CA ASN A 340 -15.40 37.90 -25.26
C ASN A 340 -16.73 37.35 -25.84
N GLY A 341 -17.29 36.27 -25.25
CA GLY A 341 -18.53 35.63 -25.67
C GLY A 341 -18.39 34.61 -26.80
N ALA A 342 -17.20 34.40 -27.37
CA ALA A 342 -16.99 33.34 -28.35
C ALA A 342 -17.23 31.95 -27.73
N GLN A 343 -17.92 31.08 -28.45
CA GLN A 343 -18.28 29.74 -27.97
C GLN A 343 -17.65 28.61 -28.79
N LEU A 344 -17.35 27.51 -28.11
CA LEU A 344 -17.00 26.21 -28.66
C LEU A 344 -17.95 25.17 -28.07
N ASN A 345 -18.61 24.40 -28.94
CA ASN A 345 -19.44 23.26 -28.54
C ASN A 345 -18.72 21.98 -28.97
N LEU A 346 -18.35 21.14 -28.01
CA LEU A 346 -17.79 19.81 -28.27
C LEU A 346 -18.83 18.77 -27.84
N THR A 347 -19.30 17.96 -28.77
CA THR A 347 -20.35 16.97 -28.54
C THR A 347 -19.79 15.55 -28.55
N GLY A 348 -20.26 14.70 -27.65
CA GLY A 348 -19.78 13.32 -27.52
C GLY A 348 -18.32 13.21 -27.13
N LEU A 349 -17.83 14.09 -26.24
CA LEU A 349 -16.55 13.87 -25.57
C LEU A 349 -16.73 12.74 -24.56
N CYS A 350 -15.84 11.75 -24.57
CA CYS A 350 -15.94 10.58 -23.70
C CYS A 350 -14.57 10.18 -23.15
N VAL A 351 -14.55 9.78 -21.87
CA VAL A 351 -13.33 9.43 -21.13
C VAL A 351 -13.57 8.19 -20.26
N ARG A 352 -12.55 7.34 -20.13
CA ARG A 352 -12.53 6.16 -19.26
C ARG A 352 -11.57 6.40 -18.10
N GLY A 353 -11.90 5.91 -16.91
CA GLY A 353 -11.05 5.95 -15.72
C GLY A 353 -11.12 4.61 -14.97
N ILE A 354 -10.12 4.36 -14.12
CA ILE A 354 -10.14 3.23 -13.18
C ILE A 354 -9.73 3.66 -11.78
N GLY A 355 -10.16 2.85 -10.82
CA GLY A 355 -9.66 2.85 -9.45
C GLY A 355 -9.92 1.50 -8.80
N SER A 356 -9.97 1.53 -7.48
CA SER A 356 -10.23 0.39 -6.62
C SER A 356 -11.50 0.60 -5.80
N GLY A 357 -11.98 -0.47 -5.18
CA GLY A 357 -13.12 -0.44 -4.28
C GLY A 357 -13.06 -1.57 -3.27
N SER A 358 -13.97 -1.52 -2.31
CA SER A 358 -14.18 -2.55 -1.30
C SER A 358 -15.68 -2.86 -1.19
N ILE A 359 -16.05 -4.14 -1.19
CA ILE A 359 -17.44 -4.55 -0.97
C ILE A 359 -17.73 -4.44 0.52
N VAL A 360 -18.60 -3.50 0.90
CA VAL A 360 -18.87 -3.11 2.31
C VAL A 360 -20.24 -3.59 2.82
N SER A 361 -20.98 -4.31 1.97
CA SER A 361 -22.18 -5.05 2.36
C SER A 361 -22.35 -6.28 1.47
N SER A 362 -22.80 -7.39 2.05
CA SER A 362 -22.98 -8.67 1.35
C SER A 362 -23.99 -8.64 0.19
N ASP A 363 -24.87 -7.65 0.12
CA ASP A 363 -25.81 -7.39 -0.99
C ASP A 363 -25.23 -6.49 -2.10
N GLY A 364 -23.92 -6.22 -2.07
CA GLY A 364 -23.17 -5.65 -3.20
C GLY A 364 -23.00 -4.14 -3.21
N TYR A 365 -23.06 -3.47 -2.04
CA TYR A 365 -22.60 -2.08 -1.93
C TYR A 365 -21.07 -2.02 -1.92
N ILE A 366 -20.50 -1.15 -2.75
CA ILE A 366 -19.06 -0.94 -2.91
C ILE A 366 -18.69 0.47 -2.47
N ALA A 367 -17.70 0.60 -1.59
CA ALA A 367 -17.06 1.86 -1.25
C ALA A 367 -15.89 2.15 -2.21
N THR A 368 -15.78 3.40 -2.65
CA THR A 368 -14.67 3.91 -3.47
C THR A 368 -14.52 5.43 -3.29
N ASN A 369 -13.61 6.09 -4.00
CA ASN A 369 -13.49 7.56 -3.99
C ASN A 369 -14.50 8.22 -4.94
N GLY A 370 -14.86 9.46 -4.63
CA GLY A 370 -15.67 10.31 -5.50
C GLY A 370 -15.00 10.53 -6.86
N HIS A 371 -13.70 10.89 -6.88
CA HIS A 371 -12.94 11.14 -8.11
C HIS A 371 -12.75 9.91 -9.01
N VAL A 372 -12.91 8.69 -8.47
CA VAL A 372 -12.93 7.46 -9.27
C VAL A 372 -14.26 7.33 -10.02
N THR A 373 -15.36 7.85 -9.45
CA THR A 373 -16.71 7.75 -10.03
C THR A 373 -17.10 8.97 -10.88
N ASP A 374 -16.58 10.16 -10.59
CA ASP A 374 -16.90 11.41 -11.28
C ASP A 374 -15.65 11.96 -11.96
N ILE A 375 -15.41 11.49 -13.18
CA ILE A 375 -14.24 11.89 -13.97
C ILE A 375 -14.35 13.38 -14.31
N ARG A 376 -13.30 14.15 -14.00
CA ARG A 376 -13.24 15.61 -14.12
C ARG A 376 -13.45 16.11 -15.54
N THR A 377 -13.96 17.33 -15.68
CA THR A 377 -14.31 17.92 -16.99
C THR A 377 -13.09 18.20 -17.87
N ALA A 378 -11.92 18.52 -17.30
CA ALA A 378 -10.67 18.62 -18.05
C ALA A 378 -10.36 17.32 -18.82
N GLY A 379 -10.49 16.16 -18.15
CA GLY A 379 -10.24 14.85 -18.73
C GLY A 379 -11.14 14.48 -19.93
N LEU A 380 -12.30 15.12 -20.08
CA LEU A 380 -13.16 14.99 -21.28
C LEU A 380 -12.54 15.68 -22.50
N PHE A 381 -11.89 16.84 -22.34
CA PHE A 381 -11.23 17.54 -23.44
C PHE A 381 -9.91 16.85 -23.79
N ASP A 382 -9.04 16.66 -22.78
CA ASP A 382 -7.66 16.19 -22.95
C ASP A 382 -7.59 14.83 -23.66
N ASN A 383 -8.56 13.95 -23.41
CA ASN A 383 -8.61 12.58 -23.96
C ASN A 383 -9.74 12.35 -24.97
N GLY A 384 -10.78 13.20 -24.98
CA GLY A 384 -11.99 12.99 -25.79
C GLY A 384 -12.00 13.71 -27.13
N ILE A 385 -11.10 14.66 -27.38
CA ILE A 385 -11.06 15.42 -28.63
C ILE A 385 -10.73 14.52 -29.84
N GLN A 386 -11.43 14.77 -30.96
CA GLN A 386 -11.36 13.98 -32.19
C GLN A 386 -10.91 14.86 -33.36
N ASP A 387 -10.29 14.31 -34.41
CA ASP A 387 -9.80 15.11 -35.55
C ASP A 387 -10.91 15.99 -36.18
N SER A 388 -12.14 15.49 -36.24
CA SER A 388 -13.31 16.24 -36.73
C SER A 388 -13.69 17.46 -35.89
N MET A 389 -13.13 17.62 -34.69
CA MET A 389 -13.38 18.74 -33.77
C MET A 389 -12.28 19.81 -33.85
N VAL A 390 -11.13 19.51 -34.46
CA VAL A 390 -9.96 20.39 -34.45
C VAL A 390 -10.22 21.70 -35.18
N ASP A 391 -10.85 21.69 -36.36
CA ASP A 391 -11.20 22.91 -37.10
C ASP A 391 -12.14 23.84 -36.30
N GLY A 392 -13.10 23.24 -35.58
CA GLY A 392 -14.01 23.96 -34.68
C GLY A 392 -13.28 24.59 -33.49
N TYR A 393 -12.32 23.85 -32.92
CA TYR A 393 -11.44 24.33 -31.85
C TYR A 393 -10.54 25.48 -32.32
N LEU A 394 -9.85 25.34 -33.45
CA LEU A 394 -9.03 26.40 -34.06
C LEU A 394 -9.87 27.65 -34.36
N SER A 395 -11.02 27.47 -34.98
CA SER A 395 -11.98 28.55 -35.26
C SER A 395 -12.50 29.22 -33.98
N PHE A 396 -12.56 28.49 -32.86
CA PHE A 396 -12.84 29.07 -31.54
C PHE A 396 -11.67 29.88 -31.01
N LEU A 397 -10.43 29.36 -31.05
CA LEU A 397 -9.25 30.11 -30.59
C LEU A 397 -9.10 31.45 -31.30
N VAL A 398 -9.35 31.49 -32.61
CA VAL A 398 -9.32 32.73 -33.41
C VAL A 398 -10.47 33.67 -33.03
N ARG A 399 -11.72 33.18 -32.91
CA ARG A 399 -12.87 34.02 -32.49
C ARG A 399 -12.78 34.50 -31.03
N ALA A 400 -12.14 33.73 -30.15
CA ALA A 400 -11.88 34.09 -28.76
C ALA A 400 -10.77 35.16 -28.63
N GLY A 401 -10.06 35.48 -29.71
CA GLY A 401 -8.89 36.36 -29.67
C GLY A 401 -7.69 35.74 -28.94
N TYR A 402 -7.66 34.42 -28.80
CA TYR A 402 -6.55 33.70 -28.17
C TYR A 402 -5.37 33.49 -29.14
N LEU A 403 -5.62 33.49 -30.45
CA LEU A 403 -4.65 33.37 -31.54
C LEU A 403 -5.12 34.15 -32.77
N THR A 404 -4.23 34.60 -33.65
CA THR A 404 -4.61 34.94 -35.04
C THR A 404 -4.72 33.70 -35.92
N GLN A 405 -5.36 33.82 -37.09
CA GLN A 405 -5.47 32.71 -38.05
C GLN A 405 -4.11 32.20 -38.53
N SER A 406 -3.13 33.09 -38.73
CA SER A 406 -1.77 32.71 -39.13
C SER A 406 -1.09 31.86 -38.06
N GLU A 407 -1.24 32.28 -36.79
CA GLU A 407 -0.64 31.62 -35.64
C GLU A 407 -1.28 30.26 -35.35
N ALA A 408 -2.61 30.17 -35.43
CA ALA A 408 -3.34 28.90 -35.35
C ALA A 408 -2.88 27.90 -36.42
N ASN A 409 -2.74 28.36 -37.67
CA ASN A 409 -2.25 27.52 -38.78
C ASN A 409 -0.78 27.10 -38.59
N GLN A 410 0.09 27.98 -38.07
CA GLN A 410 1.49 27.66 -37.80
C GLN A 410 1.65 26.63 -36.66
N LEU A 411 0.89 26.77 -35.57
CA LEU A 411 0.91 25.79 -34.48
C LEU A 411 0.35 24.44 -34.92
N LEU A 412 -0.74 24.43 -35.71
CA LEU A 412 -1.27 23.19 -36.27
C LEU A 412 -0.24 22.49 -37.16
N ALA A 413 0.34 23.19 -38.14
CA ALA A 413 1.31 22.59 -39.07
C ALA A 413 2.55 22.02 -38.35
N ARG A 414 3.01 22.68 -37.28
CA ARG A 414 4.06 22.15 -36.40
C ARG A 414 3.58 20.89 -35.66
N ALA A 415 2.41 20.94 -35.01
CA ALA A 415 1.84 19.80 -34.29
C ALA A 415 1.62 18.57 -35.19
N GLU A 416 1.12 18.76 -36.40
CA GLU A 416 0.94 17.70 -37.41
C GLU A 416 2.27 17.12 -37.91
N SER A 417 3.36 17.90 -37.89
CA SER A 417 4.72 17.42 -38.16
C SER A 417 5.37 16.67 -36.98
N GLY A 418 4.68 16.53 -35.85
CA GLY A 418 5.15 15.83 -34.64
C GLY A 418 5.80 16.74 -33.58
N ASP A 419 5.63 18.06 -33.68
CA ASP A 419 6.08 19.01 -32.67
C ASP A 419 5.13 19.01 -31.47
N GLY A 420 5.48 18.24 -30.43
CA GLY A 420 4.67 18.14 -29.21
C GLY A 420 4.61 19.41 -28.36
N GLU A 421 5.55 20.34 -28.54
CA GLU A 421 5.47 21.65 -27.88
C GLU A 421 4.41 22.51 -28.55
N ALA A 422 4.37 22.54 -29.89
CA ALA A 422 3.28 23.17 -30.63
C ALA A 422 1.92 22.52 -30.36
N ALA A 423 1.87 21.19 -30.28
CA ALA A 423 0.65 20.45 -29.94
C ALA A 423 0.13 20.81 -28.52
N SER A 424 1.02 20.80 -27.51
CA SER A 424 0.66 21.19 -26.14
C SER A 424 0.24 22.65 -26.05
N THR A 425 0.97 23.57 -26.71
CA THR A 425 0.62 24.99 -26.78
C THR A 425 -0.77 25.17 -27.36
N LEU A 426 -1.08 24.47 -28.46
CA LEU A 426 -2.37 24.56 -29.12
C LEU A 426 -3.51 24.04 -28.24
N LEU A 427 -3.33 22.90 -27.57
CA LEU A 427 -4.34 22.31 -26.68
C LEU A 427 -4.50 23.10 -25.37
N SER A 428 -3.44 23.67 -24.79
CA SER A 428 -3.52 24.31 -23.47
C SER A 428 -4.30 25.63 -23.47
N PHE A 429 -4.57 26.23 -24.65
CA PHE A 429 -5.40 27.45 -24.76
C PHE A 429 -6.81 27.28 -24.21
N ILE A 430 -7.38 26.07 -24.20
CA ILE A 430 -8.69 25.82 -23.60
C ILE A 430 -8.75 26.21 -22.12
N ASN A 431 -7.62 26.14 -21.40
CA ASN A 431 -7.52 26.52 -19.98
C ASN A 431 -7.66 28.05 -19.75
N ARG A 432 -7.70 28.87 -20.80
CA ARG A 432 -8.01 30.31 -20.70
C ARG A 432 -9.51 30.59 -20.54
N VAL A 433 -10.35 29.58 -20.72
CA VAL A 433 -11.80 29.67 -20.45
C VAL A 433 -12.01 29.48 -18.95
N PRO A 434 -12.59 30.47 -18.23
CA PRO A 434 -12.86 30.32 -16.79
C PRO A 434 -13.77 29.11 -16.52
N ASN A 435 -13.52 28.36 -15.44
CA ASN A 435 -14.33 27.19 -15.08
C ASN A 435 -15.84 27.54 -14.94
N SER A 436 -16.17 28.76 -14.50
CA SER A 436 -17.55 29.28 -14.45
C SER A 436 -18.23 29.40 -15.82
N ASN A 437 -17.47 29.42 -16.91
CA ASN A 437 -17.94 29.60 -18.28
C ASN A 437 -17.95 28.27 -19.07
N ILE A 438 -17.67 27.15 -18.39
CA ILE A 438 -17.78 25.80 -18.93
C ILE A 438 -19.15 25.25 -18.51
N THR A 439 -19.99 24.94 -19.49
CA THR A 439 -21.30 24.30 -19.25
C THR A 439 -21.33 22.92 -19.86
N ILE A 440 -21.90 21.97 -19.13
CA ILE A 440 -21.94 20.55 -19.48
C ILE A 440 -23.40 20.13 -19.69
N SER A 441 -23.66 19.36 -20.72
CA SER A 441 -24.97 18.81 -21.08
C SER A 441 -24.82 17.37 -21.56
N ASN A 442 -25.92 16.60 -21.60
CA ASN A 442 -25.90 15.19 -21.99
C ASN A 442 -24.86 14.34 -21.22
N ASP A 443 -24.62 14.71 -19.96
CA ASP A 443 -23.64 14.09 -19.07
C ASP A 443 -24.14 12.71 -18.61
N GLN A 444 -23.45 11.66 -19.03
CA GLN A 444 -23.81 10.27 -18.78
C GLN A 444 -22.59 9.51 -18.28
N SER A 445 -22.76 8.85 -17.13
CA SER A 445 -21.72 8.00 -16.54
C SER A 445 -22.19 6.55 -16.39
N SER A 446 -21.26 5.60 -16.57
CA SER A 446 -21.51 4.17 -16.35
C SER A 446 -20.32 3.50 -15.66
N TYR A 447 -20.62 2.46 -14.87
CA TYR A 447 -19.67 1.84 -13.97
C TYR A 447 -19.65 0.32 -14.11
N ILE A 448 -18.48 -0.28 -13.96
CA ILE A 448 -18.28 -1.74 -13.94
C ILE A 448 -17.30 -2.12 -12.82
N ILE A 449 -17.52 -3.28 -12.20
CA ILE A 449 -16.81 -3.76 -11.03
C ILE A 449 -16.20 -5.12 -11.30
N GLN A 450 -14.89 -5.24 -11.11
CA GLN A 450 -14.17 -6.51 -11.20
C GLN A 450 -14.14 -7.19 -9.84
N THR A 451 -14.82 -8.34 -9.73
CA THR A 451 -15.01 -9.12 -8.49
C THR A 451 -14.14 -10.39 -8.42
N SER A 452 -13.30 -10.60 -9.43
CA SER A 452 -12.37 -11.73 -9.57
C SER A 452 -11.14 -11.26 -10.38
N ASN A 453 -10.45 -12.17 -11.06
CA ASN A 453 -9.24 -11.86 -11.83
C ASN A 453 -9.46 -11.62 -13.34
N ASP A 454 -10.64 -11.91 -13.88
CA ASP A 454 -11.01 -11.58 -15.27
C ASP A 454 -10.92 -10.05 -15.50
N PRO A 455 -10.02 -9.53 -16.36
CA PRO A 455 -9.81 -8.10 -16.48
C PRO A 455 -10.99 -7.38 -17.13
N ILE A 456 -11.35 -6.20 -16.63
CA ILE A 456 -12.37 -5.34 -17.27
C ILE A 456 -12.01 -5.11 -18.75
N ARG A 457 -12.95 -5.42 -19.66
CA ARG A 457 -12.81 -5.19 -21.10
C ARG A 457 -13.78 -4.13 -21.61
N TRP A 458 -13.40 -3.54 -22.74
CA TRP A 458 -14.16 -2.53 -23.47
C TRP A 458 -14.31 -2.95 -24.94
N ASP A 459 -15.50 -2.81 -25.53
CA ASP A 459 -15.77 -3.10 -26.94
C ASP A 459 -16.40 -1.89 -27.68
N ALA A 460 -16.94 -2.09 -28.88
CA ALA A 460 -17.58 -1.03 -29.66
C ALA A 460 -18.88 -0.48 -29.04
N ASN A 461 -19.51 -1.22 -28.13
CA ASN A 461 -20.78 -0.91 -27.48
C ASN A 461 -20.60 -0.44 -26.03
N GLY A 462 -19.45 -0.71 -25.40
CA GLY A 462 -19.06 -0.16 -24.11
C GLY A 462 -18.38 -1.19 -23.20
N TRP A 463 -18.82 -1.24 -21.95
CA TRP A 463 -18.34 -2.21 -20.96
C TRP A 463 -18.77 -3.64 -21.31
N VAL A 464 -17.81 -4.57 -21.31
CA VAL A 464 -18.10 -6.00 -21.50
C VAL A 464 -18.38 -6.62 -20.13
N ALA A 465 -19.65 -6.83 -19.82
CA ALA A 465 -20.06 -7.54 -18.61
C ALA A 465 -19.76 -9.05 -18.70
N THR A 466 -19.25 -9.64 -17.62
CA THR A 466 -18.99 -11.08 -17.49
C THR A 466 -19.57 -11.59 -16.17
N LYS A 467 -19.33 -12.87 -15.82
CA LYS A 467 -19.74 -13.40 -14.49
C LYS A 467 -19.03 -12.70 -13.32
N THR A 468 -17.92 -12.03 -13.59
CA THR A 468 -17.05 -11.41 -12.59
C THR A 468 -16.74 -9.95 -12.88
N ASN A 469 -17.10 -9.44 -14.06
CA ASN A 469 -17.12 -8.02 -14.40
C ASN A 469 -18.58 -7.54 -14.44
N LEU A 470 -19.04 -6.91 -13.36
CA LEU A 470 -20.45 -6.62 -13.10
C LEU A 470 -20.77 -5.14 -13.25
N MET A 471 -21.83 -4.82 -13.99
CA MET A 471 -22.33 -3.45 -14.09
C MET A 471 -22.76 -2.93 -12.71
N ALA A 472 -22.44 -1.67 -12.41
CA ALA A 472 -22.81 -1.04 -11.15
C ALA A 472 -23.52 0.31 -11.37
N LYS A 473 -24.33 0.68 -10.37
CA LYS A 473 -25.02 1.98 -10.29
C LYS A 473 -24.34 2.82 -9.23
N LYS A 474 -24.10 4.11 -9.50
CA LYS A 474 -23.71 5.06 -8.46
C LYS A 474 -24.93 5.40 -7.61
N ILE A 475 -24.77 5.34 -6.29
CA ILE A 475 -25.81 5.69 -5.33
C ILE A 475 -25.61 7.13 -4.85
N ASP A 476 -24.38 7.48 -4.45
CA ASP A 476 -24.02 8.82 -4.00
C ASP A 476 -22.51 9.04 -4.19
N SER A 477 -22.09 10.31 -4.31
CA SER A 477 -20.68 10.72 -4.37
C SER A 477 -20.52 12.17 -3.92
N GLU A 478 -19.38 12.46 -3.28
CA GLU A 478 -19.05 13.80 -2.80
C GLU A 478 -17.63 14.19 -3.21
N VAL A 479 -17.48 14.82 -4.37
CA VAL A 479 -16.19 15.28 -4.89
C VAL A 479 -16.31 16.65 -5.56
N GLU A 480 -15.19 17.37 -5.63
CA GLU A 480 -15.05 18.60 -6.41
C GLU A 480 -14.45 18.27 -7.79
N THR A 481 -15.21 18.45 -8.85
CA THR A 481 -14.84 18.02 -10.22
C THR A 481 -14.04 19.08 -11.00
N ASN A 482 -13.81 20.25 -10.40
CA ASN A 482 -13.13 21.39 -11.03
C ASN A 482 -11.62 21.45 -10.75
N ASP A 483 -11.13 20.73 -9.74
CA ASP A 483 -9.70 20.59 -9.45
C ASP A 483 -9.04 19.58 -10.42
N ARG A 484 -7.69 19.52 -10.47
CA ARG A 484 -6.96 18.54 -11.29
C ARG A 484 -6.75 17.17 -10.60
N ALA A 485 -6.22 17.17 -9.37
CA ALA A 485 -6.16 15.97 -8.49
C ALA A 485 -6.99 16.15 -7.19
N PHE A 486 -6.97 15.20 -6.24
CA PHE A 486 -7.69 15.34 -4.95
C PHE A 486 -7.14 16.54 -4.16
N ASN A 487 -8.02 17.46 -3.79
CA ASN A 487 -7.67 18.73 -3.19
C ASN A 487 -8.01 18.73 -1.70
N ARG A 488 -6.97 18.74 -0.84
CA ARG A 488 -7.10 18.83 0.63
C ARG A 488 -7.76 20.12 1.12
N ASN A 489 -7.84 21.15 0.27
CA ASN A 489 -8.55 22.40 0.55
C ASN A 489 -10.05 22.34 0.13
N SER A 490 -10.50 21.23 -0.46
CA SER A 490 -11.91 20.99 -0.71
C SER A 490 -12.66 20.72 0.60
N LYS A 491 -13.96 21.03 0.62
CA LYS A 491 -14.89 20.68 1.71
C LYS A 491 -15.61 19.34 1.48
N LYS A 492 -15.31 18.68 0.36
CA LYS A 492 -15.90 17.40 -0.05
C LYS A 492 -15.09 16.23 0.51
N THR A 493 -15.76 15.17 0.91
CA THR A 493 -15.14 13.98 1.52
C THR A 493 -14.31 13.14 0.52
N ASP A 494 -14.58 13.27 -0.78
CA ASP A 494 -14.06 12.42 -1.85
C ASP A 494 -14.43 10.93 -1.68
N VAL A 495 -15.62 10.67 -1.15
CA VAL A 495 -16.21 9.33 -0.99
C VAL A 495 -17.29 9.10 -2.05
N ALA A 496 -17.47 7.85 -2.48
CA ALA A 496 -18.62 7.41 -3.27
C ALA A 496 -19.08 6.01 -2.87
N ILE A 497 -20.37 5.74 -3.11
CA ILE A 497 -20.97 4.42 -2.99
C ILE A 497 -21.51 3.97 -4.35
N LEU A 498 -21.07 2.79 -4.79
CA LEU A 498 -21.63 2.07 -5.93
C LEU A 498 -22.45 0.86 -5.45
N LYS A 499 -23.33 0.33 -6.31
CA LYS A 499 -24.11 -0.89 -6.07
C LYS A 499 -24.01 -1.81 -7.29
N ALA A 500 -23.49 -3.01 -7.09
CA ALA A 500 -23.58 -4.12 -8.04
C ALA A 500 -24.62 -5.14 -7.54
N ASP A 501 -25.23 -5.90 -8.45
CA ASP A 501 -26.27 -6.87 -8.11
C ASP A 501 -25.69 -8.28 -7.96
N GLY A 502 -26.00 -8.94 -6.84
CA GLY A 502 -25.47 -10.25 -6.45
C GLY A 502 -25.37 -10.40 -4.93
N GLU A 503 -24.86 -11.55 -4.47
CA GLU A 503 -24.42 -11.76 -3.09
C GLU A 503 -22.89 -11.92 -3.10
N PHE A 504 -22.21 -11.27 -2.16
CA PHE A 504 -20.75 -11.13 -2.15
C PHE A 504 -20.14 -11.30 -0.76
N PRO A 505 -18.90 -11.81 -0.66
CA PRO A 505 -18.05 -11.55 0.49
C PRO A 505 -17.87 -10.04 0.71
N ALA A 506 -17.93 -9.59 1.96
CA ALA A 506 -17.84 -8.18 2.32
C ALA A 506 -16.85 -7.94 3.46
N VAL A 507 -16.14 -6.82 3.40
CA VAL A 507 -15.15 -6.42 4.40
C VAL A 507 -15.82 -5.95 5.69
N GLU A 508 -15.14 -6.18 6.80
CA GLU A 508 -15.57 -5.77 8.13
C GLU A 508 -15.10 -4.34 8.40
N LEU A 509 -15.97 -3.43 8.85
CA LEU A 509 -15.62 -2.01 9.00
C LEU A 509 -15.14 -1.70 10.42
N GLY A 510 -13.90 -1.24 10.53
CA GLY A 510 -13.26 -0.83 11.77
C GLY A 510 -13.61 0.60 12.17
N ASP A 511 -12.80 1.21 13.04
CA ASP A 511 -12.96 2.59 13.49
C ASP A 511 -11.57 3.20 13.78
N ILE A 512 -11.35 4.45 13.33
CA ILE A 512 -10.07 5.15 13.45
C ILE A 512 -9.70 5.46 14.91
N ASN A 513 -10.64 5.40 15.86
CA ASN A 513 -10.38 5.62 17.30
C ASN A 513 -9.35 4.62 17.90
N ASN A 514 -9.07 3.50 17.23
CA ASN A 514 -8.04 2.53 17.63
C ASN A 514 -6.70 2.72 16.90
N LEU A 515 -6.59 3.69 15.99
CA LEU A 515 -5.35 4.02 15.28
C LEU A 515 -4.61 5.17 15.97
N HIS A 516 -3.29 5.01 16.05
CA HIS A 516 -2.34 6.02 16.50
C HIS A 516 -1.16 6.03 15.53
N GLU A 517 -0.27 7.03 15.62
CA GLU A 517 0.99 7.01 14.86
C GLU A 517 1.78 5.72 15.19
N GLY A 518 2.30 5.06 14.15
CA GLY A 518 2.94 3.74 14.25
C GLY A 518 1.98 2.55 14.22
N SER A 519 0.65 2.73 14.27
CA SER A 519 -0.31 1.63 14.08
C SER A 519 -0.12 0.98 12.70
N GLN A 520 -0.03 -0.35 12.66
CA GLN A 520 0.15 -1.09 11.42
C GLN A 520 -1.08 -0.99 10.51
N ILE A 521 -0.84 -0.75 9.22
CA ILE A 521 -1.89 -0.61 8.20
C ILE A 521 -1.51 -1.37 6.93
N THR A 522 -2.50 -2.03 6.31
CA THR A 522 -2.34 -2.73 5.03
C THR A 522 -3.32 -2.16 4.00
N ALA A 523 -2.81 -1.70 2.86
CA ALA A 523 -3.61 -1.21 1.75
C ALA A 523 -3.76 -2.31 0.68
N LEU A 524 -5.00 -2.50 0.18
CA LEU A 524 -5.27 -3.32 -1.01
C LEU A 524 -5.83 -2.44 -2.13
N GLY A 525 -5.44 -2.72 -3.38
CA GLY A 525 -5.98 -2.00 -4.54
C GLY A 525 -5.45 -2.53 -5.87
N PHE A 526 -5.82 -1.87 -6.96
CA PHE A 526 -5.50 -2.20 -8.35
C PHE A 526 -4.67 -1.08 -8.99
N PRO A 527 -3.38 -0.95 -8.60
CA PRO A 527 -2.46 0.02 -9.18
C PRO A 527 -2.33 -0.16 -10.69
N TRP A 528 -2.51 0.93 -11.46
CA TRP A 528 -2.37 0.92 -12.92
C TRP A 528 -1.00 0.39 -13.36
N ILE A 529 0.06 0.82 -12.69
CA ILE A 529 1.47 0.42 -12.90
C ILE A 529 1.69 -1.11 -12.91
N VAL A 530 0.85 -1.90 -12.23
CA VAL A 530 1.05 -3.36 -12.12
C VAL A 530 0.51 -4.13 -13.33
N ASP A 531 -0.53 -3.63 -14.01
CA ASP A 531 -1.17 -4.40 -15.08
C ASP A 531 -1.71 -3.61 -16.28
N LYS A 532 -1.54 -2.28 -16.34
CA LYS A 532 -2.07 -1.40 -17.39
C LYS A 532 -3.61 -1.29 -17.46
N GLY A 533 -4.31 -1.57 -16.36
CA GLY A 533 -5.72 -1.18 -16.20
C GLY A 533 -6.65 -1.71 -17.29
N LEU A 534 -7.27 -0.81 -18.06
CA LEU A 534 -8.22 -1.12 -19.15
C LEU A 534 -7.54 -1.55 -20.45
N ASP A 535 -6.28 -1.16 -20.64
CA ASP A 535 -5.50 -1.49 -21.85
C ASP A 535 -4.61 -2.72 -21.60
N THR A 536 -4.91 -3.47 -20.53
CA THR A 536 -4.18 -4.67 -20.12
C THR A 536 -4.24 -5.78 -21.17
N THR A 537 -3.04 -6.24 -21.57
CA THR A 537 -2.88 -7.44 -22.39
C THR A 537 -2.74 -8.71 -21.56
N ASN A 538 -2.78 -8.59 -20.22
CA ASN A 538 -2.70 -9.74 -19.32
C ASN A 538 -3.94 -10.63 -19.46
N ALA A 539 -3.75 -11.93 -19.20
CA ALA A 539 -4.85 -12.89 -19.16
C ALA A 539 -5.73 -12.66 -17.93
N THR A 540 -5.14 -12.26 -16.80
CA THR A 540 -5.85 -11.91 -15.56
C THR A 540 -5.22 -10.67 -14.90
N THR A 541 -5.94 -10.07 -13.96
CA THR A 541 -5.50 -8.92 -13.16
C THR A 541 -5.95 -9.11 -11.72
N VAL A 542 -5.03 -8.97 -10.76
CA VAL A 542 -5.29 -9.25 -9.34
C VAL A 542 -4.83 -8.07 -8.48
N PRO A 543 -5.48 -7.80 -7.34
CA PRO A 543 -5.11 -6.69 -6.49
C PRO A 543 -3.68 -6.84 -5.96
N THR A 544 -3.11 -5.69 -5.64
CA THR A 544 -1.82 -5.52 -5.00
C THR A 544 -2.03 -5.25 -3.52
N ALA A 545 -1.22 -5.91 -2.68
CA ALA A 545 -1.18 -5.68 -1.25
C ALA A 545 0.12 -4.96 -0.87
N THR A 546 0.01 -3.91 -0.05
CA THR A 546 1.15 -3.20 0.54
C THR A 546 0.91 -2.95 2.01
N GLN A 547 1.99 -2.92 2.80
CA GLN A 547 1.94 -2.77 4.25
C GLN A 547 2.86 -1.61 4.69
N GLY A 548 2.49 -0.98 5.80
CA GLY A 548 3.26 0.07 6.46
C GLY A 548 2.59 0.43 7.79
N GLN A 549 2.76 1.68 8.21
CA GLN A 549 2.20 2.21 9.45
C GLN A 549 1.43 3.51 9.17
N VAL A 550 0.59 3.94 10.13
CA VAL A 550 0.00 5.28 10.15
C VAL A 550 1.11 6.28 10.51
N ASP A 551 1.35 7.24 9.63
CA ASP A 551 2.42 8.23 9.79
C ASP A 551 1.90 9.54 10.44
N GLY A 552 0.58 9.77 10.42
CA GLY A 552 -0.08 10.93 11.01
C GLY A 552 -1.60 10.92 10.79
N ILE A 553 -2.34 11.65 11.63
CA ILE A 553 -3.79 11.82 11.52
C ILE A 553 -4.12 13.31 11.50
N GLU A 554 -4.88 13.75 10.50
CA GLU A 554 -5.11 15.17 10.21
C GLU A 554 -6.56 15.44 9.77
N SER A 555 -6.90 16.70 9.53
CA SER A 555 -8.21 17.11 9.01
C SER A 555 -8.05 17.96 7.75
N ASP A 556 -8.96 17.79 6.81
CA ASP A 556 -9.03 18.65 5.61
C ASP A 556 -9.76 19.98 5.89
N ALA A 557 -9.87 20.83 4.87
CA ALA A 557 -10.58 22.11 4.97
C ALA A 557 -12.11 21.99 5.12
N GLY A 558 -12.68 20.78 4.96
CA GLY A 558 -14.05 20.45 5.34
C GLY A 558 -14.21 20.06 6.82
N GLY A 559 -13.10 19.81 7.53
CA GLY A 559 -13.11 19.27 8.89
C GLY A 559 -13.26 17.74 8.94
N HIS A 560 -13.08 17.05 7.81
CA HIS A 560 -13.17 15.59 7.73
C HIS A 560 -11.80 14.95 7.97
N THR A 561 -11.78 13.78 8.60
CA THR A 561 -10.53 13.13 9.03
C THR A 561 -9.83 12.40 7.88
N LEU A 562 -8.51 12.52 7.87
CA LEU A 562 -7.57 11.85 6.99
C LEU A 562 -6.47 11.21 7.84
N PHE A 563 -5.85 10.13 7.34
CA PHE A 563 -4.60 9.64 7.89
C PHE A 563 -3.58 9.36 6.78
N SER A 564 -2.34 9.80 6.99
CA SER A 564 -1.20 9.45 6.15
C SER A 564 -0.63 8.10 6.59
N MET A 565 0.00 7.39 5.66
CA MET A 565 0.58 6.08 5.93
C MET A 565 1.84 5.81 5.10
N SER A 566 2.78 5.10 5.69
CA SER A 566 3.98 4.60 5.01
C SER A 566 3.69 3.38 4.12
N ALA A 567 2.48 2.81 4.21
CA ALA A 567 2.00 1.78 3.28
C ALA A 567 1.90 2.36 1.86
N LYS A 568 2.53 1.65 0.93
CA LYS A 568 2.84 2.16 -0.39
C LYS A 568 1.61 2.12 -1.30
N ILE A 569 1.14 3.24 -1.86
CA ILE A 569 0.02 3.28 -2.82
C ILE A 569 0.33 4.12 -4.07
N ALA A 570 -0.12 3.64 -5.23
CA ALA A 570 0.02 4.28 -6.54
C ALA A 570 -1.34 4.64 -7.17
N SER A 571 -1.35 5.43 -8.25
CA SER A 571 -2.55 5.65 -9.08
C SER A 571 -3.22 4.31 -9.46
N GLY A 572 -4.55 4.28 -9.36
CA GLY A 572 -5.36 3.05 -9.42
C GLY A 572 -5.72 2.43 -8.05
N ASN A 573 -4.93 2.67 -6.98
CA ASN A 573 -5.32 2.26 -5.61
C ASN A 573 -6.42 3.14 -5.01
N SER A 574 -6.66 4.34 -5.53
CA SER A 574 -7.74 5.22 -5.09
C SER A 574 -9.08 4.48 -5.02
N GLY A 575 -9.78 4.61 -3.89
CA GLY A 575 -11.01 3.91 -3.56
C GLY A 575 -10.83 2.54 -2.91
N GLY A 576 -9.60 1.99 -2.92
CA GLY A 576 -9.27 0.72 -2.30
C GLY A 576 -9.30 0.79 -0.76
N PRO A 577 -9.46 -0.34 -0.06
CA PRO A 577 -9.49 -0.36 1.40
C PRO A 577 -8.10 -0.23 2.06
N ALA A 578 -8.07 0.48 3.20
CA ALA A 578 -7.00 0.42 4.19
C ALA A 578 -7.48 -0.37 5.42
N PHE A 579 -6.72 -1.39 5.83
CA PHE A 579 -7.07 -2.30 6.93
C PHE A 579 -6.14 -2.16 8.13
N ASP A 580 -6.72 -2.25 9.33
CA ASP A 580 -5.97 -2.43 10.58
C ASP A 580 -5.39 -3.86 10.74
N ASP A 581 -4.62 -4.07 11.80
CA ASP A 581 -4.01 -5.36 12.16
C ASP A 581 -5.01 -6.52 12.34
N SER A 582 -6.25 -6.18 12.68
CA SER A 582 -7.38 -7.08 12.89
C SER A 582 -8.10 -7.42 11.58
N GLY A 583 -7.66 -6.83 10.45
CA GLY A 583 -8.22 -7.02 9.12
C GLY A 583 -9.53 -6.28 8.91
N ARG A 584 -9.81 -5.21 9.66
CA ARG A 584 -11.01 -4.37 9.50
C ARG A 584 -10.68 -3.11 8.72
N GLN A 585 -11.53 -2.72 7.77
CA GLN A 585 -11.33 -1.53 6.97
C GLN A 585 -11.54 -0.27 7.83
N VAL A 586 -10.50 0.52 7.98
CA VAL A 586 -10.47 1.78 8.75
C VAL A 586 -10.38 3.01 7.86
N GLY A 587 -10.06 2.84 6.57
CA GLY A 587 -10.11 3.93 5.60
C GLY A 587 -10.28 3.54 4.13
N ILE A 588 -10.38 4.57 3.29
CA ILE A 588 -10.43 4.49 1.83
C ILE A 588 -9.16 5.15 1.28
N ASN A 589 -8.28 4.35 0.68
CA ASN A 589 -7.04 4.79 0.03
C ASN A 589 -7.36 5.88 -0.99
N THR A 590 -6.66 7.00 -0.94
CA THR A 590 -6.87 8.16 -1.81
C THR A 590 -5.51 8.61 -2.33
N TYR A 591 -5.22 8.35 -3.61
CA TYR A 591 -4.07 8.95 -4.28
C TYR A 591 -4.46 10.36 -4.74
N GLY A 592 -3.73 11.39 -4.32
CA GLY A 592 -4.21 12.77 -4.41
C GLY A 592 -3.14 13.84 -4.57
N SER A 593 -3.55 15.08 -4.81
CA SER A 593 -2.69 16.22 -5.21
C SER A 593 -1.64 16.66 -4.18
N GLY A 594 -1.64 16.04 -3.00
CA GLY A 594 -0.68 16.26 -1.92
C GLY A 594 -0.06 14.96 -1.39
N GLY A 595 -0.11 13.88 -2.18
CA GLY A 595 0.91 12.83 -2.11
C GLY A 595 2.04 13.25 -3.04
N ASP A 596 3.12 13.76 -2.47
CA ASP A 596 4.22 14.36 -3.22
C ASP A 596 4.76 13.38 -4.29
N ASN A 597 4.89 13.87 -5.53
CA ASN A 597 5.72 13.39 -6.66
C ASN A 597 6.28 11.93 -6.62
N CYS A 598 5.45 10.90 -6.40
CA CYS A 598 5.94 9.54 -6.12
C CYS A 598 7.11 9.50 -5.09
N GLU A 599 7.08 10.42 -4.14
CA GLU A 599 8.14 10.68 -3.15
C GLU A 599 7.92 9.88 -1.87
N ASP A 600 8.19 8.59 -2.04
CA ASP A 600 9.30 7.93 -1.35
C ASP A 600 9.44 7.98 0.19
N SER A 601 9.61 6.77 0.73
CA SER A 601 10.09 6.54 2.08
C SER A 601 10.76 5.16 2.11
N GLY A 602 12.09 5.13 2.21
CA GLY A 602 12.85 3.94 2.61
C GLY A 602 12.69 2.67 1.74
N SER A 603 13.36 2.66 0.59
CA SER A 603 13.65 1.49 -0.26
C SER A 603 12.68 1.15 -1.40
N LYS A 604 13.28 1.03 -2.60
CA LYS A 604 12.81 0.36 -3.81
C LYS A 604 11.62 1.01 -4.55
N ASN A 605 11.94 1.96 -5.43
CA ASN A 605 11.58 1.91 -6.86
C ASN A 605 10.13 1.49 -7.17
N ASN A 606 9.18 2.39 -6.92
CA ASN A 606 7.76 2.17 -7.18
C ASN A 606 7.06 3.49 -7.56
N CYS A 607 5.90 3.39 -8.24
CA CYS A 607 4.94 4.51 -8.30
C CYS A 607 4.13 4.64 -7.01
N PHE A 608 4.48 3.87 -5.98
CA PHE A 608 3.67 3.68 -4.79
C PHE A 608 4.24 4.53 -3.65
N GLY A 609 3.90 5.81 -3.62
CA GLY A 609 4.30 6.72 -2.54
C GLY A 609 3.70 6.33 -1.18
N SER A 610 4.03 7.07 -0.12
CA SER A 610 3.23 7.04 1.10
C SER A 610 1.76 7.37 0.78
N GLY A 611 0.85 6.64 1.39
CA GLY A 611 -0.57 6.78 1.15
C GLY A 611 -1.25 7.84 2.00
N LEU A 612 -2.37 8.31 1.50
CA LEU A 612 -3.39 9.00 2.27
C LEU A 612 -4.64 8.13 2.26
N ALA A 613 -5.37 8.06 3.37
CA ALA A 613 -6.70 7.47 3.39
C ALA A 613 -7.72 8.35 4.12
N ARG A 614 -8.93 8.32 3.59
CA ARG A 614 -10.13 8.92 4.17
C ARG A 614 -10.66 8.04 5.29
N ASP A 615 -11.05 8.63 6.42
CA ASP A 615 -11.71 7.90 7.51
C ASP A 615 -12.99 7.19 7.02
N ILE A 616 -13.11 5.90 7.33
CA ILE A 616 -14.28 5.07 7.00
C ILE A 616 -15.57 5.61 7.63
N LYS A 617 -15.50 6.50 8.63
CA LYS A 617 -16.62 7.25 9.19
C LYS A 617 -17.39 8.04 8.14
N ASP A 618 -16.73 8.60 7.12
CA ASP A 618 -17.40 9.42 6.11
C ASP A 618 -18.20 8.55 5.14
N LEU A 619 -17.71 7.35 4.83
CA LEU A 619 -18.50 6.30 4.18
C LEU A 619 -19.70 5.90 5.05
N LYS A 620 -19.53 5.68 6.36
CA LYS A 620 -20.64 5.36 7.28
C LYS A 620 -21.66 6.50 7.34
N ALA A 621 -21.24 7.76 7.22
CA ALA A 621 -22.12 8.92 7.15
C ALA A 621 -22.91 8.93 5.82
N MET A 622 -22.24 8.74 4.68
CA MET A 622 -22.87 8.62 3.36
C MET A 622 -23.85 7.44 3.29
N ALA A 623 -23.50 6.29 3.87
CA ALA A 623 -24.38 5.13 3.94
C ALA A 623 -25.66 5.44 4.75
N ARG A 624 -25.54 6.09 5.92
CA ARG A 624 -26.70 6.53 6.72
C ARG A 624 -27.57 7.54 5.98
N LYS A 625 -26.96 8.55 5.34
CA LYS A 625 -27.64 9.54 4.47
C LYS A 625 -28.51 8.87 3.40
N ASN A 626 -28.06 7.73 2.87
CA ASN A 626 -28.74 6.97 1.81
C ASN A 626 -29.54 5.76 2.33
N ASN A 627 -29.73 5.61 3.65
CA ASN A 627 -30.44 4.48 4.29
C ASN A 627 -29.84 3.08 3.99
N ILE A 628 -28.52 3.01 3.76
CA ILE A 628 -27.79 1.78 3.45
C ILE A 628 -27.33 1.10 4.74
N ARG A 629 -27.61 -0.20 4.86
CA ARG A 629 -27.05 -1.06 5.92
C ARG A 629 -25.72 -1.64 5.44
N LEU A 630 -24.63 -1.27 6.09
CA LEU A 630 -23.31 -1.91 5.91
C LEU A 630 -23.22 -3.15 6.80
N SER A 631 -22.74 -4.29 6.29
CA SER A 631 -22.62 -5.54 7.06
C SER A 631 -21.69 -6.57 6.39
N SER A 632 -20.80 -7.16 7.19
CA SER A 632 -19.91 -8.26 6.81
C SER A 632 -20.45 -9.65 7.22
N ASP A 633 -21.70 -9.74 7.66
CA ASP A 633 -22.25 -10.92 8.35
C ASP A 633 -22.84 -11.98 7.38
N GLY A 634 -22.69 -11.76 6.07
CA GLY A 634 -23.21 -12.63 5.01
C GLY A 634 -22.56 -14.03 4.98
N GLU A 635 -23.28 -15.01 4.44
CA GLU A 635 -22.88 -16.42 4.44
C GLU A 635 -21.53 -16.62 3.72
N LEU A 636 -21.32 -15.94 2.60
CA LEU A 636 -20.08 -16.03 1.81
C LEU A 636 -18.86 -15.53 2.58
N THR A 637 -18.99 -14.41 3.31
CA THR A 637 -17.93 -13.89 4.19
C THR A 637 -17.59 -14.90 5.28
N LYS A 638 -18.61 -15.52 5.89
CA LYS A 638 -18.40 -16.52 6.93
C LYS A 638 -17.69 -17.77 6.40
N LEU A 639 -18.17 -18.36 5.30
CA LEU A 639 -17.54 -19.52 4.68
C LEU A 639 -16.08 -19.27 4.28
N TRP A 640 -15.75 -18.05 3.83
CA TRP A 640 -14.37 -17.65 3.56
C TRP A 640 -13.51 -17.57 4.82
N LYS A 641 -13.99 -16.89 5.87
CA LYS A 641 -13.30 -16.78 7.16
C LYS A 641 -13.08 -18.16 7.81
N ASP A 642 -14.12 -18.98 7.92
CA ASP A 642 -14.06 -20.32 8.51
C ASP A 642 -13.08 -21.23 7.73
N GLY A 643 -13.09 -21.17 6.39
CA GLY A 643 -12.18 -21.94 5.54
C GLY A 643 -10.71 -21.51 5.68
N LEU A 644 -10.43 -20.21 5.77
CA LEU A 644 -9.09 -19.69 6.03
C LEU A 644 -8.58 -20.07 7.42
N GLU A 645 -9.44 -20.08 8.44
CA GLU A 645 -9.07 -20.50 9.79
C GLU A 645 -8.60 -21.96 9.82
N GLU A 646 -9.37 -22.89 9.25
CA GLU A 646 -8.99 -24.31 9.15
C GLU A 646 -7.68 -24.49 8.35
N PHE A 647 -7.53 -23.76 7.24
CA PHE A 647 -6.33 -23.80 6.42
C PHE A 647 -5.09 -23.32 7.20
N SER A 648 -5.22 -22.24 7.97
CA SER A 648 -4.14 -21.71 8.81
C SER A 648 -3.70 -22.71 9.90
N HIS A 649 -4.64 -23.48 10.44
CA HIS A 649 -4.40 -24.58 11.38
C HIS A 649 -3.86 -25.87 10.72
N GLY A 650 -3.66 -25.89 9.40
CA GLY A 650 -3.19 -27.06 8.65
C GLY A 650 -4.23 -28.18 8.55
N GLN A 651 -5.51 -27.87 8.75
CA GLN A 651 -6.66 -28.75 8.62
C GLN A 651 -7.24 -28.60 7.20
N TYR A 652 -6.43 -28.90 6.19
CA TYR A 652 -6.76 -28.75 4.77
C TYR A 652 -8.02 -29.54 4.36
N SER A 653 -8.29 -30.73 4.92
CA SER A 653 -9.53 -31.48 4.63
C SER A 653 -10.78 -30.73 5.10
N ARG A 654 -10.70 -30.05 6.25
CA ARG A 654 -11.77 -29.21 6.79
C ARG A 654 -11.90 -27.92 6.00
N ALA A 655 -10.77 -27.27 5.68
CA ALA A 655 -10.73 -26.08 4.83
C ALA A 655 -11.36 -26.32 3.45
N ALA A 656 -11.05 -27.46 2.81
CA ALA A 656 -11.66 -27.88 1.55
C ALA A 656 -13.20 -27.94 1.65
N THR A 657 -13.75 -28.45 2.75
CA THR A 657 -15.20 -28.51 2.97
C THR A 657 -15.86 -27.12 3.01
N TYR A 658 -15.19 -26.12 3.57
CA TYR A 658 -15.68 -24.74 3.57
C TYR A 658 -15.51 -24.07 2.19
N PHE A 659 -14.36 -24.23 1.54
CA PHE A 659 -14.12 -23.66 0.22
C PHE A 659 -14.98 -24.31 -0.88
N GLU A 660 -15.38 -25.57 -0.75
CA GLU A 660 -16.30 -26.25 -1.66
C GLU A 660 -17.72 -25.66 -1.55
N LYS A 661 -18.21 -25.47 -0.31
CA LYS A 661 -19.48 -24.76 -0.07
C LYS A 661 -19.44 -23.35 -0.62
N LEU A 662 -18.36 -22.61 -0.39
CA LEU A 662 -18.17 -21.27 -0.93
C LEU A 662 -18.15 -21.28 -2.46
N ASN A 663 -17.41 -22.19 -3.10
CA ASN A 663 -17.33 -22.30 -4.55
C ASN A 663 -18.67 -22.65 -5.21
N SER A 664 -19.54 -23.41 -4.53
CA SER A 664 -20.88 -23.71 -5.04
C SER A 664 -21.83 -22.51 -5.02
N LYS A 665 -21.59 -21.51 -4.16
CA LYS A 665 -22.40 -20.29 -4.02
C LYS A 665 -21.79 -19.07 -4.72
N TYR A 666 -20.47 -18.96 -4.72
CA TYR A 666 -19.68 -17.89 -5.31
C TYR A 666 -18.65 -18.45 -6.33
N PRO A 667 -19.12 -19.12 -7.39
CA PRO A 667 -18.24 -19.71 -8.41
C PRO A 667 -17.51 -18.64 -9.21
N ASN A 668 -16.43 -19.04 -9.91
CA ASN A 668 -15.59 -18.19 -10.77
C ASN A 668 -14.72 -17.16 -10.01
N ASN A 669 -14.73 -17.14 -8.67
CA ASN A 669 -13.70 -16.43 -7.91
C ASN A 669 -12.39 -17.24 -7.87
N TYR A 670 -11.29 -16.62 -8.30
CA TYR A 670 -9.99 -17.29 -8.42
C TYR A 670 -9.41 -17.72 -7.06
N LEU A 671 -9.56 -16.92 -6.01
CA LEU A 671 -9.08 -17.26 -4.66
C LEU A 671 -9.81 -18.48 -4.11
N VAL A 672 -11.15 -18.51 -4.21
CA VAL A 672 -11.96 -19.65 -3.77
C VAL A 672 -11.57 -20.93 -4.51
N SER A 673 -11.48 -20.84 -5.84
CA SER A 673 -11.09 -21.98 -6.69
C SER A 673 -9.70 -22.50 -6.35
N ARG A 674 -8.74 -21.59 -6.14
CA ARG A 674 -7.34 -21.91 -5.82
C ARG A 674 -7.22 -22.52 -4.44
N MET A 675 -7.81 -21.90 -3.42
CA MET A 675 -7.78 -22.40 -2.04
C MET A 675 -8.45 -23.77 -1.91
N LEU A 676 -9.58 -24.00 -2.60
CA LEU A 676 -10.20 -25.31 -2.70
C LEU A 676 -9.23 -26.36 -3.29
N GLN A 677 -8.64 -26.07 -4.45
CA GLN A 677 -7.69 -26.96 -5.12
C GLN A 677 -6.51 -27.33 -4.21
N ILE A 678 -5.92 -26.37 -3.50
CA ILE A 678 -4.76 -26.62 -2.63
C ILE A 678 -5.15 -27.43 -1.40
N SER A 679 -6.33 -27.14 -0.85
CA SER A 679 -6.87 -27.83 0.32
C SER A 679 -7.17 -29.30 0.02
N GLN A 680 -7.75 -29.60 -1.15
CA GLN A 680 -8.00 -30.96 -1.61
C GLN A 680 -6.73 -31.74 -1.94
N ASN A 681 -5.68 -31.06 -2.42
CA ASN A 681 -4.41 -31.68 -2.83
C ASN A 681 -3.31 -31.62 -1.75
N THR A 682 -3.64 -31.18 -0.53
CA THR A 682 -2.71 -31.20 0.61
C THR A 682 -3.28 -32.07 1.71
N ALA A 683 -2.56 -33.14 2.08
CA ALA A 683 -2.90 -33.91 3.26
C ALA A 683 -2.81 -33.02 4.52
N ASP A 684 -3.75 -33.19 5.45
CA ASP A 684 -3.69 -32.54 6.76
C ASP A 684 -2.30 -32.68 7.36
N ASN A 685 -1.80 -31.60 7.97
CA ASN A 685 -0.56 -31.71 8.73
C ASN A 685 -0.77 -32.78 9.80
N TYR A 686 0.17 -33.72 9.93
CA TYR A 686 0.24 -34.63 11.08
C TYR A 686 0.47 -33.79 12.35
N VAL A 687 -0.63 -33.26 12.90
CA VAL A 687 -0.81 -33.25 14.33
C VAL A 687 -0.69 -34.72 14.73
N GLU A 688 0.29 -35.03 15.56
CA GLU A 688 0.31 -36.28 16.33
C GLU A 688 -1.13 -36.48 16.82
N GLU A 689 -1.79 -37.60 16.46
CA GLU A 689 -3.20 -37.84 16.80
C GLU A 689 -3.42 -37.35 18.22
N ARG A 690 -4.44 -36.52 18.46
CA ARG A 690 -4.77 -36.06 19.82
C ARG A 690 -4.87 -37.33 20.66
N SER A 691 -3.80 -37.62 21.41
CA SER A 691 -3.65 -38.93 22.03
C SER A 691 -4.89 -39.11 22.88
N PRO A 692 -5.62 -40.24 22.72
CA PRO A 692 -6.94 -40.39 23.34
C PRO A 692 -6.80 -39.99 24.80
N GLU A 693 -7.59 -38.98 25.17
CA GLU A 693 -7.50 -38.20 26.41
C GLU A 693 -7.00 -39.11 27.54
N PRO A 694 -5.80 -38.84 28.11
CA PRO A 694 -5.07 -39.84 28.89
C PRO A 694 -6.01 -40.39 29.93
N ALA A 695 -6.33 -41.69 29.79
CA ALA A 695 -7.42 -42.32 30.51
C ALA A 695 -7.27 -41.97 31.99
N PRO A 696 -8.35 -41.49 32.65
CA PRO A 696 -8.26 -40.88 33.97
C PRO A 696 -7.47 -41.81 34.88
N SER A 697 -6.34 -41.30 35.37
CA SER A 697 -5.26 -42.07 35.99
C SER A 697 -5.83 -43.12 36.93
N GLU A 698 -5.55 -44.41 36.67
CA GLU A 698 -6.07 -45.47 37.53
C GLU A 698 -5.64 -45.20 38.97
N GLU A 699 -6.62 -45.05 39.86
CA GLU A 699 -6.38 -44.82 41.28
C GLU A 699 -5.51 -45.95 41.84
N TYR A 700 -4.48 -45.64 42.62
CA TYR A 700 -3.54 -46.64 43.12
C TYR A 700 -4.23 -47.62 44.08
N LYS A 701 -4.51 -48.84 43.62
CA LYS A 701 -5.24 -49.89 44.36
C LYS A 701 -4.36 -50.70 45.34
N GLY A 702 -3.13 -50.27 45.63
CA GLY A 702 -2.21 -50.93 46.58
C GLY A 702 -2.32 -50.40 48.00
N ASP A 703 -1.65 -51.05 48.97
CA ASP A 703 -1.59 -50.55 50.36
C ASP A 703 -0.89 -49.18 50.43
N PRO A 704 -1.55 -48.12 50.95
CA PRO A 704 -0.95 -46.79 51.08
C PRO A 704 0.29 -46.74 52.00
N ASN A 705 0.54 -47.76 52.82
CA ASN A 705 1.69 -47.83 53.72
C ASN A 705 2.92 -48.51 53.10
N ASP A 706 2.77 -49.18 51.94
CA ASP A 706 3.93 -49.70 51.20
C ASP A 706 4.58 -48.58 50.37
N VAL A 707 5.52 -47.90 51.02
CA VAL A 707 6.29 -46.78 50.46
C VAL A 707 7.10 -47.19 49.23
N GLU A 708 7.49 -48.46 49.10
CA GLU A 708 8.34 -48.94 48.01
C GLU A 708 7.52 -49.28 46.77
N ALA A 709 6.38 -49.96 46.94
CA ALA A 709 5.39 -50.19 45.88
C ALA A 709 4.78 -48.88 45.34
N TYR A 710 4.43 -47.94 46.23
CA TYR A 710 3.90 -46.63 45.79
C TYR A 710 4.96 -45.80 45.05
N ARG A 711 6.22 -45.83 45.50
CA ARG A 711 7.34 -45.17 44.81
C ARG A 711 7.59 -45.78 43.44
N ALA A 712 7.44 -47.10 43.27
CA ALA A 712 7.55 -47.75 41.96
C ALA A 712 6.43 -47.33 41.01
N TYR A 713 5.19 -47.24 41.49
CA TYR A 713 4.04 -46.73 40.74
C TYR A 713 4.27 -45.29 40.22
N ILE A 714 4.61 -44.36 41.11
CA ILE A 714 4.91 -42.96 40.74
C ILE A 714 6.06 -42.86 39.72
N LYS A 715 7.07 -43.72 39.82
CA LYS A 715 8.22 -43.74 38.89
C LYS A 715 7.84 -44.26 37.50
N LYS A 716 6.85 -45.16 37.41
CA LYS A 716 6.28 -45.64 36.13
C LYS A 716 5.44 -44.57 35.45
N GLU A 717 4.56 -43.89 36.20
CA GLU A 717 3.77 -42.76 35.70
C GLU A 717 4.66 -41.59 35.23
N ALA A 718 5.66 -41.22 36.02
CA ALA A 718 6.62 -40.19 35.63
C ALA A 718 7.40 -40.54 34.34
N ALA A 719 7.69 -41.82 34.11
CA ALA A 719 8.35 -42.28 32.88
C ALA A 719 7.42 -42.23 31.65
N ASN A 720 6.13 -42.54 31.83
CA ASN A 720 5.11 -42.39 30.77
C ASN A 720 4.87 -40.92 30.41
N ALA A 721 4.86 -40.02 31.40
CA ALA A 721 4.67 -38.58 31.19
C ALA A 721 5.85 -37.88 30.50
N LEU A 722 7.05 -38.48 30.50
CA LEU A 722 8.30 -37.87 29.98
C LEU A 722 8.66 -38.33 28.55
N GLY A 723 7.67 -38.28 27.64
CA GLY A 723 7.83 -38.60 26.22
C GLY A 723 9.04 -37.93 25.54
N LYS A 724 9.60 -38.58 24.51
CA LYS A 724 10.95 -38.29 23.99
C LYS A 724 11.12 -36.86 23.43
N LYS A 725 11.86 -36.03 24.20
CA LYS A 725 12.45 -34.71 23.90
C LYS A 725 11.46 -33.54 23.80
N PRO A 726 11.49 -32.64 24.80
CA PRO A 726 11.70 -31.21 24.52
C PRO A 726 12.75 -30.54 25.45
N ASN A 727 12.89 -29.22 25.33
CA ASN A 727 13.93 -28.39 25.96
C ASN A 727 14.00 -28.50 27.49
N LYS A 728 15.10 -29.07 27.98
CA LYS A 728 15.29 -29.47 29.38
C LYS A 728 15.21 -28.37 30.45
N PRO A 729 15.82 -27.16 30.31
CA PRO A 729 16.01 -26.29 31.47
C PRO A 729 14.71 -25.69 32.04
N VAL A 730 13.76 -25.29 31.18
CA VAL A 730 12.52 -24.64 31.63
C VAL A 730 11.54 -25.65 32.24
N ILE A 731 11.37 -26.82 31.62
CA ILE A 731 10.49 -27.87 32.14
C ILE A 731 11.05 -28.44 33.46
N ILE A 732 12.37 -28.63 33.57
CA ILE A 732 12.99 -29.02 34.83
C ILE A 732 12.78 -27.93 35.89
N ALA A 733 12.93 -26.64 35.57
CA ALA A 733 12.67 -25.56 36.53
C ALA A 733 11.21 -25.58 37.04
N VAL A 734 10.22 -25.69 36.14
CA VAL A 734 8.79 -25.74 36.51
C VAL A 734 8.46 -26.99 37.33
N ILE A 735 8.97 -28.16 36.95
CA ILE A 735 8.76 -29.41 37.70
C ILE A 735 9.45 -29.37 39.06
N VAL A 736 10.68 -28.86 39.16
CA VAL A 736 11.42 -28.74 40.43
C VAL A 736 10.74 -27.74 41.36
N ILE A 737 10.34 -26.57 40.88
CA ILE A 737 9.60 -25.56 41.67
C ILE A 737 8.23 -26.13 42.11
N GLY A 738 7.49 -26.77 41.20
CA GLY A 738 6.21 -27.44 41.50
C GLY A 738 6.35 -28.57 42.52
N SER A 739 7.42 -29.37 42.41
CA SER A 739 7.71 -30.46 43.36
C SER A 739 8.09 -29.93 44.74
N ILE A 740 8.94 -28.89 44.82
CA ILE A 740 9.34 -28.26 46.09
C ILE A 740 8.12 -27.63 46.78
N THR A 741 7.26 -26.93 46.03
CA THR A 741 6.01 -26.36 46.57
C THR A 741 5.00 -27.42 46.98
N GLY A 742 4.84 -28.51 46.21
CA GLY A 742 3.98 -29.65 46.59
C GLY A 742 4.47 -30.39 47.83
N ILE A 743 5.78 -30.60 47.99
CA ILE A 743 6.40 -31.18 49.19
C ILE A 743 6.20 -30.26 50.40
N ALA A 744 6.38 -28.94 50.25
CA ALA A 744 6.11 -27.98 51.32
C ALA A 744 4.63 -27.94 51.71
N PHE A 745 3.71 -28.04 50.75
CA PHE A 745 2.26 -28.05 50.97
C PHE A 745 1.81 -29.32 51.71
N THR A 746 2.26 -30.50 51.26
CA THR A 746 1.97 -31.79 51.91
C THR A 746 2.61 -31.89 53.30
N ALA A 747 3.85 -31.42 53.49
CA ALA A 747 4.46 -31.32 54.82
C ALA A 747 3.67 -30.38 55.75
N GLY A 748 3.15 -29.26 55.23
CA GLY A 748 2.28 -28.34 55.94
C GLY A 748 0.97 -28.99 56.38
N ILE A 749 0.32 -29.75 55.50
CA ILE A 749 -0.90 -30.52 55.82
C ILE A 749 -0.61 -31.60 56.86
N CYS A 750 0.49 -32.37 56.72
CA CYS A 750 0.90 -33.37 57.69
C CYS A 750 1.19 -32.75 59.08
N LEU A 751 1.77 -31.54 59.14
CA LEU A 751 1.95 -30.79 60.39
C LEU A 751 0.60 -30.35 60.99
N ILE A 752 -0.33 -29.85 60.18
CA ILE A 752 -1.69 -29.48 60.63
C ILE A 752 -2.42 -30.70 61.21
N ILE A 753 -2.36 -31.84 60.51
CA ILE A 753 -2.95 -33.11 60.95
C ILE A 753 -2.26 -33.60 62.24
N TYR A 754 -0.93 -33.58 62.31
CA TYR A 754 -0.17 -33.97 63.50
C TYR A 754 -0.57 -33.16 64.75
N PHE A 755 -0.74 -31.84 64.62
CA PHE A 755 -1.21 -30.98 65.71
C PHE A 755 -2.70 -31.11 66.02
N ALA A 756 -3.53 -31.53 65.05
CA ALA A 756 -4.93 -31.87 65.28
C ALA A 756 -5.07 -33.20 66.05
N VAL A 757 -4.36 -34.26 65.62
CA VAL A 757 -4.40 -35.61 66.19
C VAL A 757 -3.81 -35.67 67.61
N ARG A 758 -2.85 -34.80 67.95
CA ARG A 758 -2.31 -34.71 69.33
C ARG A 758 -3.28 -34.14 70.37
N ARG A 759 -4.48 -33.66 69.99
CA ARG A 759 -5.53 -33.28 70.95
C ARG A 759 -6.37 -34.50 71.35
N LYS A 760 -5.90 -35.30 72.30
CA LYS A 760 -6.78 -36.24 73.01
C LYS A 760 -7.64 -35.51 74.07
N PRO A 761 -8.89 -35.95 74.29
CA PRO A 761 -9.80 -35.30 75.24
C PRO A 761 -9.36 -35.56 76.69
N ALA A 762 -9.63 -34.60 77.57
CA ALA A 762 -9.42 -34.76 79.00
C ALA A 762 -10.52 -35.66 79.58
N LEU A 763 -10.11 -36.77 80.22
CA LEU A 763 -10.99 -37.60 81.05
C LEU A 763 -11.26 -36.86 82.37
N ALA A 764 -12.54 -36.69 82.71
CA ALA A 764 -12.95 -36.25 84.04
C ALA A 764 -12.88 -37.43 85.04
N PRO A 765 -12.50 -37.20 86.30
CA PRO A 765 -12.47 -38.25 87.31
C PRO A 765 -13.87 -38.58 87.87
N SER A 766 -14.18 -39.87 87.96
CA SER A 766 -15.20 -40.44 88.89
C SER A 766 -14.44 -41.05 90.08
N GLN A 767 -14.79 -40.94 91.37
CA GLN A 767 -16.07 -41.06 92.09
C GLN A 767 -15.94 -40.33 93.47
N SER A 768 -16.85 -40.30 94.47
CA SER A 768 -18.17 -40.94 94.73
C SER A 768 -19.02 -40.03 95.69
N PRO A 769 -20.25 -40.41 96.11
CA PRO A 769 -21.16 -39.59 96.96
C PRO A 769 -21.03 -39.97 98.46
N PRO A 770 -21.97 -39.67 99.41
CA PRO A 770 -23.21 -38.89 99.36
C PRO A 770 -23.41 -37.88 100.53
N GLN A 771 -24.57 -37.22 100.59
CA GLN A 771 -25.54 -37.22 101.72
C GLN A 771 -26.72 -36.25 101.43
N PRO A 772 -27.99 -36.65 101.68
CA PRO A 772 -29.17 -35.77 101.65
C PRO A 772 -29.67 -35.45 103.09
N PRO A 773 -30.84 -34.82 103.29
CA PRO A 773 -31.44 -33.65 102.62
C PRO A 773 -31.76 -32.52 103.65
N PHE A 774 -32.37 -31.41 103.23
CA PHE A 774 -33.65 -30.87 103.77
C PHE A 774 -34.08 -29.62 102.92
N PRO A 775 -35.36 -29.22 102.89
CA PRO A 775 -35.92 -28.31 101.87
C PRO A 775 -36.27 -26.90 102.45
N PRO A 776 -37.22 -26.09 101.92
CA PRO A 776 -36.83 -24.89 101.15
C PRO A 776 -37.51 -23.57 101.58
N GLN A 777 -37.07 -22.41 101.05
CA GLN A 777 -38.01 -21.29 100.79
C GLN A 777 -37.56 -20.24 99.76
N ASN A 778 -38.41 -20.07 98.73
CA ASN A 778 -38.91 -18.84 98.08
C ASN A 778 -38.01 -17.64 97.68
N TRP A 779 -38.02 -17.40 96.35
CA TRP A 779 -38.41 -16.14 95.65
C TRP A 779 -37.49 -14.88 95.68
N PRO A 780 -37.63 -13.95 94.68
CA PRO A 780 -37.68 -14.19 93.23
C PRO A 780 -36.76 -13.13 92.50
N PRO A 781 -37.01 -12.50 91.32
CA PRO A 781 -35.92 -12.29 90.34
C PRO A 781 -35.74 -10.83 89.82
N ARG A 782 -35.01 -10.70 88.71
CA ARG A 782 -34.73 -9.51 87.87
C ARG A 782 -33.57 -8.63 88.38
N TYR A 783 -32.82 -7.92 87.52
CA TYR A 783 -32.97 -7.68 86.06
C TYR A 783 -31.74 -8.15 85.27
#